data_AF-A0AAU2HQ77-F1
#
_entry.id   AF-A0AAU2HQ77-F1
#
_cell.length_a   1.000
_cell.length_b   1.000
_cell.length_c   1.000
_cell.angle_alpha   90.00
_cell.angle_beta   90.00
_cell.angle_gamma   90.00
#
_symmetry.space_group_name_H-M   'P 1'
#
loop_
_entity.id
_entity.type
_entity.pdbx_description
1 polymer ?
#
loop_
_entity_poly.entity_id
_entity_poly.type
_entity_poly.pdbx_seq_one_letter_code
_entity_poly.pdbx_strand_id
1 'polypeptide(L)'
;METSGGSVARVEATGGREFWRGVFAAGGFTAVPRWISGARHGDAVLEADARPGSAVLERAVAPGTTQALRRIADDLGVPLDAVLLAGHAKVLGGLASESDVITAMATGQGKILPCPLTLEDASWRGVVRAADRSARLVRQYADVPLAELRDPTADVLCETVVELPGQGTPDAALPEGTVLRTSFADDGGHVLIRYAYDATALDEEAVTRISGYYLTALDLLAADPEAAHGRQSLLSRQELTFQLEGLAGADRQRPDRRFHELFEERVERHPHAVAAVHRTTEWTYRELDDRANAVARALLNKGLGREDVVAVVTERTLDWMAAVLGVFKAGGAYLPVEPHFPADRIAAMLTRSGCRYALTDSSGAPGLEAARTAEVATLSLETIGESDVPYSAPTVEVGAGQLAYVYFTSGSTGEPKGAMCEQAGMLNHLYAKIEDLGIEEGAVVAQTAPQCFDISLWQLVSALLVGGRTLIVEQEAILDVDRFIETVAEGEAEILQLVPSYLDVVLSSLRVRPRRLPRLRCVSVTGEAIKKELVQRWFAALPDVPLANAYGLTETSDDTNHEIMVRVPDEERVPLGRPIANTTVYVLDENLLPVPLGAPGEIAFSGVCVGRGYINDEERTRAAFGEDPHRPGHRLYRAGDFGRWLPGGKLEFLGRRDDQVKIRGFRIEVGEVDNHLLRVDGVRDAAVVVAARPDGSKHLVAFYSAAGEVPQDTLRALLGESLPSYMVPASFHWRTELPLTGNGKIDKKALTRLAAHLEPADGQGEPPNTPAEQRLAADWAHVLGIPVAQISRTANFFDLGGTSLSSVRLVIRLERLISPGDVNRVPVLADLARLVEMAGRSDSPTAETASGPARIPGPAAEVGTIPIVRAVTDSPADWAAEQRAHLHAAVARHGALLIRGLGLRTAEEAGAVLDRLRHEAMAEREAVAPRQEYAAGVLSASVWPADQPMCMHHELSYRREVPGLVLFACLAPGTTGGATGIADSAAVLKALPADVVDRFERDGWILARTYGEDLGVRWEDAFATEDRAEAERYCRDHGIEFAWSDDGRLRTRQRRAAVLRHPLTGERGWFNQIAFLSEWTMAPEIREYLMDVYGADGLPFTTFYGDGEPIGEDVIDVIAKAYEENTIHHHWAAGDVLVVDNLRTAHMREPYEGPRKICAALGDPVSLPALPSGA
;
A
#
# COMPACT_ATOMS: atom_id res chain seq x y z
N MET A 1 -1.28 -5.71 28.16
CA MET A 1 -1.07 -5.28 29.57
C MET A 1 -1.72 -6.31 30.48
N GLU A 2 -1.01 -7.40 30.79
CA GLU A 2 -1.38 -8.25 31.92
C GLU A 2 -0.64 -7.71 33.15
N THR A 3 -1.40 -7.26 34.14
CA THR A 3 -0.96 -7.04 35.52
C THR A 3 -0.45 -8.36 36.10
N SER A 4 0.80 -8.69 35.80
CA SER A 4 1.60 -9.66 36.58
C SER A 4 2.54 -8.90 37.51
N GLY A 5 1.97 -8.01 38.32
CA GLY A 5 2.60 -7.53 39.54
C GLY A 5 1.96 -8.32 40.69
N GLY A 6 2.76 -8.88 41.60
CA GLY A 6 2.20 -9.39 42.84
C GLY A 6 1.49 -8.25 43.55
N SER A 7 0.18 -8.38 43.79
CA SER A 7 -0.62 -7.41 44.53
C SER A 7 0.13 -6.99 45.81
N VAL A 8 0.36 -5.68 45.97
CA VAL A 8 1.06 -5.13 47.15
C VAL A 8 0.30 -5.47 48.44
N ALA A 9 -0.99 -5.77 48.33
CA ALA A 9 -1.85 -6.19 49.43
C ALA A 9 -1.43 -7.53 50.08
N ARG A 10 -0.54 -8.32 49.46
CA ARG A 10 -0.13 -9.64 49.97
C ARG A 10 1.23 -9.68 50.67
N VAL A 11 1.91 -8.54 50.84
CA VAL A 11 3.15 -8.55 51.62
C VAL A 11 2.81 -8.56 53.11
N GLU A 12 2.55 -9.76 53.67
CA GLU A 12 2.68 -10.00 55.11
C GLU A 12 4.16 -9.86 55.49
N ALA A 13 4.66 -8.63 55.54
CA ALA A 13 6.07 -8.38 55.79
C ALA A 13 6.42 -8.77 57.23
N THR A 14 7.31 -9.75 57.40
CA THR A 14 7.89 -10.09 58.71
C THR A 14 9.02 -9.13 59.11
N GLY A 15 9.37 -8.16 58.24
CA GLY A 15 10.33 -7.09 58.51
C GLY A 15 10.49 -6.05 57.38
N GLY A 16 11.10 -4.89 57.68
CA GLY A 16 11.13 -3.72 56.79
C GLY A 16 11.85 -3.89 55.45
N ARG A 17 12.90 -4.74 55.37
CA ARG A 17 13.57 -5.04 54.08
C ARG A 17 12.69 -5.85 53.13
N GLU A 18 11.83 -6.72 53.67
CA GLU A 18 10.91 -7.55 52.89
C GLU A 18 9.76 -6.70 52.32
N PHE A 19 9.22 -5.78 53.14
CA PHE A 19 8.26 -4.78 52.70
C PHE A 19 8.78 -4.01 51.48
N TRP A 20 9.95 -3.37 51.58
CA TRP A 20 10.50 -2.56 50.50
C TRP A 20 10.84 -3.37 49.24
N ARG A 21 11.31 -4.62 49.38
CA ARG A 21 11.47 -5.52 48.23
C ARG A 21 10.14 -5.83 47.55
N GLY A 22 9.08 -6.04 48.32
CA GLY A 22 7.73 -6.22 47.79
C GLY A 22 7.25 -4.99 47.01
N VAL A 23 7.47 -3.79 47.55
CA VAL A 23 7.12 -2.53 46.86
C VAL A 23 7.88 -2.39 45.53
N PHE A 24 9.18 -2.64 45.52
CA PHE A 24 9.97 -2.57 44.27
C PHE A 24 9.66 -3.71 43.30
N ALA A 25 9.22 -4.87 43.78
CA ALA A 25 8.83 -6.01 42.95
C ALA A 25 7.43 -5.85 42.33
N ALA A 26 6.57 -5.01 42.92
CA ALA A 26 5.19 -4.82 42.46
C ALA A 26 5.07 -4.01 41.16
N GLY A 27 6.09 -3.26 40.76
CA GLY A 27 6.12 -2.55 39.47
C GLY A 27 6.75 -1.16 39.54
N GLY A 28 6.67 -0.43 38.42
CA GLY A 28 7.12 0.96 38.30
C GLY A 28 6.18 1.95 39.01
N PHE A 29 6.67 3.17 39.24
CA PHE A 29 5.86 4.25 39.81
C PHE A 29 4.71 4.65 38.90
N THR A 30 3.59 5.07 39.49
CA THR A 30 2.41 5.46 38.71
C THR A 30 2.70 6.72 37.92
N ALA A 31 2.64 6.59 36.60
CA ALA A 31 2.82 7.69 35.66
C ALA A 31 1.57 8.56 35.58
N VAL A 32 1.75 9.86 35.42
CA VAL A 32 0.65 10.80 35.16
C VAL A 32 0.61 11.10 33.67
N PRO A 33 -0.59 11.18 33.07
CA PRO A 33 -0.70 11.61 31.69
C PRO A 33 -0.03 12.97 31.45
N ARG A 34 0.72 13.09 30.35
CA ARG A 34 1.27 14.37 29.91
C ARG A 34 0.18 15.09 29.09
N TRP A 35 -0.27 16.25 29.56
CA TRP A 35 -1.40 16.98 28.99
C TRP A 35 -1.01 18.43 28.72
N ILE A 36 -0.59 18.67 27.48
CA ILE A 36 -0.34 20.01 26.96
C ILE A 36 -1.33 20.22 25.82
N SER A 37 -2.24 21.16 25.97
CA SER A 37 -3.12 21.62 24.89
C SER A 37 -2.26 22.34 23.84
N GLY A 38 -2.17 21.74 22.65
CA GLY A 38 -1.45 22.29 21.50
C GLY A 38 -2.17 23.51 20.91
N ALA A 39 -2.13 24.64 21.60
CA ALA A 39 -2.51 25.95 21.07
C ALA A 39 -1.37 26.96 21.27
N ARG A 40 -0.22 26.71 20.61
CA ARG A 40 0.71 27.78 20.23
C ARG A 40 0.61 28.02 18.73
N HIS A 41 -0.55 28.50 18.27
CA HIS A 41 -0.68 29.10 16.94
C HIS A 41 -0.59 30.61 17.10
N GLY A 42 0.52 31.20 16.65
CA GLY A 42 0.71 32.64 16.60
C GLY A 42 2.19 33.02 16.73
N ASP A 43 2.70 33.68 15.70
CA ASP A 43 4.03 34.31 15.66
C ASP A 43 4.32 35.13 16.92
N ALA A 44 5.10 34.55 17.82
CA ALA A 44 5.83 35.30 18.83
C ALA A 44 7.14 34.54 19.10
N VAL A 45 8.21 35.03 18.47
CA VAL A 45 9.57 34.81 18.96
C VAL A 45 9.61 35.43 20.36
N LEU A 46 9.36 34.62 21.39
CA LEU A 46 9.66 35.01 22.76
C LEU A 46 11.12 34.67 23.01
N GLU A 47 11.89 35.72 23.27
CA GLU A 47 13.29 35.70 23.65
C GLU A 47 13.56 34.62 24.70
N ALA A 48 14.56 33.79 24.39
CA ALA A 48 15.06 32.74 25.25
C ALA A 48 15.83 33.34 26.43
N ASP A 49 15.14 33.80 27.48
CA ASP A 49 15.81 34.16 28.74
C ASP A 49 14.91 34.22 30.00
N ALA A 50 13.94 33.32 30.14
CA ALA A 50 13.30 33.03 31.43
C ALA A 50 12.99 31.54 31.54
N ARG A 51 13.47 30.84 32.59
CA ARG A 51 13.00 29.48 32.93
C ARG A 51 11.61 29.58 33.59
N PRO A 52 10.55 28.95 33.07
CA PRO A 52 9.27 28.82 33.78
C PRO A 52 8.87 27.33 33.81
N GLY A 53 9.45 26.55 34.72
CA GLY A 53 9.26 25.08 34.72
C GLY A 53 8.12 24.56 35.59
N SER A 54 7.66 25.33 36.58
CA SER A 54 6.68 24.84 37.58
C SER A 54 5.59 25.87 37.88
N ALA A 55 4.35 25.43 38.02
CA ALA A 55 3.20 26.24 38.40
C ALA A 55 2.43 25.64 39.58
N VAL A 56 1.50 26.41 40.16
CA VAL A 56 0.74 26.02 41.35
C VAL A 56 -0.75 26.35 41.17
N LEU A 57 -1.61 25.41 41.55
CA LEU A 57 -3.06 25.59 41.66
C LEU A 57 -3.53 25.25 43.08
N GLU A 58 -4.47 26.01 43.63
CA GLU A 58 -5.08 25.72 44.93
C GLU A 58 -6.61 25.55 44.82
N ARG A 59 -7.14 24.61 45.61
CA ARG A 59 -8.57 24.32 45.73
C ARG A 59 -8.94 24.04 47.18
N ALA A 60 -10.00 24.66 47.66
CA ALA A 60 -10.59 24.34 48.95
C ALA A 60 -11.63 23.24 48.80
N VAL A 61 -11.59 22.25 49.71
CA VAL A 61 -12.65 21.25 49.86
C VAL A 61 -13.85 21.91 50.54
N ALA A 62 -15.07 21.58 50.09
CA ALA A 62 -16.28 22.15 50.66
C ALA A 62 -16.35 21.89 52.18
N PRO A 63 -16.78 22.86 53.01
CA PRO A 63 -16.77 22.71 54.47
C PRO A 63 -17.58 21.50 54.96
N GLY A 64 -18.73 21.24 54.31
CA GLY A 64 -19.58 20.08 54.61
C GLY A 64 -18.88 18.76 54.32
N THR A 65 -18.17 18.66 53.19
CA THR A 65 -17.35 17.50 52.82
C THR A 65 -16.22 17.31 53.83
N THR A 66 -15.46 18.36 54.17
CA THR A 66 -14.41 18.29 55.20
C THR A 66 -14.92 17.73 56.54
N GLN A 67 -16.08 18.20 57.01
CA GLN A 67 -16.67 17.69 58.25
C GLN A 67 -17.11 16.22 58.14
N ALA A 68 -17.63 15.81 56.98
CA ALA A 68 -18.00 14.41 56.74
C ALA A 68 -16.77 13.49 56.70
N LEU A 69 -15.70 13.89 56.01
CA LEU A 69 -14.44 13.13 55.96
C LEU A 69 -13.82 12.92 57.34
N ARG A 70 -13.87 13.94 58.22
CA ARG A 70 -13.43 13.81 59.61
C ARG A 70 -14.26 12.80 60.39
N ARG A 71 -15.58 12.84 60.26
CA ARG A 71 -16.47 11.85 60.91
C ARG A 71 -16.15 10.43 60.43
N ILE A 72 -15.90 10.24 59.14
CA ILE A 72 -15.50 8.94 58.59
C ILE A 72 -14.16 8.48 59.20
N ALA A 73 -13.19 9.38 59.33
CA ALA A 73 -11.91 9.07 59.97
C ALA A 73 -12.10 8.61 61.43
N ASP A 74 -12.90 9.36 62.20
CA ASP A 74 -13.23 9.06 63.59
C ASP A 74 -13.97 7.72 63.73
N ASP A 75 -14.98 7.48 62.89
CA ASP A 75 -15.80 6.26 62.90
C ASP A 75 -14.97 5.01 62.54
N LEU A 76 -13.97 5.14 61.68
CA LEU A 76 -13.09 4.05 61.28
C LEU A 76 -11.89 3.86 62.22
N GLY A 77 -11.64 4.81 63.12
CA GLY A 77 -10.49 4.82 64.03
C GLY A 77 -9.16 5.02 63.29
N VAL A 78 -9.16 5.83 62.23
CA VAL A 78 -7.99 6.11 61.38
C VAL A 78 -7.74 7.63 61.33
N PRO A 79 -6.50 8.10 61.08
CA PRO A 79 -6.26 9.54 60.91
C PRO A 79 -6.92 10.07 59.62
N LEU A 80 -7.26 11.36 59.60
CA LEU A 80 -7.79 12.06 58.41
C LEU A 80 -6.87 11.87 57.18
N ASP A 81 -5.55 11.82 57.41
CA ASP A 81 -4.51 11.42 56.47
C ASP A 81 -4.90 10.22 55.60
N ALA A 82 -5.41 9.14 56.21
CA ALA A 82 -5.76 7.92 55.50
C ALA A 82 -6.96 8.11 54.57
N VAL A 83 -7.91 8.96 54.98
CA VAL A 83 -9.09 9.29 54.18
C VAL A 83 -8.70 10.12 52.96
N LEU A 84 -7.84 11.13 53.15
CA LEU A 84 -7.31 11.94 52.04
C LEU A 84 -6.44 11.11 51.09
N LEU A 85 -5.62 10.21 51.64
CA LEU A 85 -4.79 9.30 50.88
C LEU A 85 -5.62 8.29 50.07
N ALA A 86 -6.78 7.86 50.55
CA ALA A 86 -7.72 7.04 49.78
C ALA A 86 -8.30 7.81 48.58
N GLY A 87 -8.66 9.09 48.76
CA GLY A 87 -9.05 9.96 47.65
C GLY A 87 -7.92 10.13 46.62
N HIS A 88 -6.68 10.33 47.09
CA HIS A 88 -5.49 10.38 46.25
C HIS A 88 -5.27 9.08 45.47
N ALA A 89 -5.38 7.92 46.14
CA ALA A 89 -5.30 6.60 45.51
C ALA A 89 -6.32 6.46 44.38
N LYS A 90 -7.57 6.88 44.61
CA LYS A 90 -8.63 6.79 43.60
C LYS A 90 -8.33 7.65 42.37
N VAL A 91 -7.84 8.88 42.56
CA VAL A 91 -7.50 9.75 41.44
C VAL A 91 -6.33 9.18 40.64
N LEU A 92 -5.25 8.74 41.30
CA LEU A 92 -4.13 8.13 40.61
C LEU A 92 -4.53 6.83 39.88
N GLY A 93 -5.32 5.99 40.53
CA GLY A 93 -5.84 4.76 39.90
C GLY A 93 -6.71 5.06 38.69
N GLY A 94 -7.50 6.14 38.71
CA GLY A 94 -8.26 6.59 37.54
C GLY A 94 -7.38 7.16 36.43
N LEU A 95 -6.31 7.90 36.76
CA LEU A 95 -5.40 8.50 35.77
C LEU A 95 -4.51 7.46 35.07
N ALA A 96 -4.16 6.38 35.77
CA ALA A 96 -3.36 5.28 35.25
C ALA A 96 -4.21 4.08 34.77
N SER A 97 -5.50 4.05 35.11
CA SER A 97 -6.39 2.89 34.99
C SER A 97 -5.81 1.63 35.61
N GLU A 98 -5.32 1.79 36.84
CA GLU A 98 -4.70 0.74 37.65
C GLU A 98 -5.41 0.65 39.00
N SER A 99 -5.63 -0.57 39.49
CA SER A 99 -6.15 -0.81 40.83
C SER A 99 -5.07 -0.68 41.91
N ASP A 100 -3.81 -0.91 41.56
CA ASP A 100 -2.65 -0.75 42.44
C ASP A 100 -1.78 0.38 41.91
N VAL A 101 -1.48 1.37 42.76
CA VAL A 101 -0.70 2.56 42.38
C VAL A 101 0.42 2.82 43.38
N ILE A 102 1.53 3.39 42.92
CA ILE A 102 2.66 3.75 43.77
C ILE A 102 2.96 5.24 43.56
N THR A 103 2.81 6.01 44.64
CA THR A 103 3.10 7.45 44.71
C THR A 103 4.23 7.71 45.71
N ALA A 104 4.98 8.79 45.57
CA ALA A 104 5.91 9.19 46.62
C ALA A 104 5.15 9.90 47.75
N MET A 105 5.35 9.49 49.00
CA MET A 105 4.79 10.15 50.17
C MET A 105 5.87 10.92 50.92
N ALA A 106 5.64 12.22 51.18
CA ALA A 106 6.45 12.99 52.11
C ALA A 106 6.19 12.53 53.54
N THR A 107 7.26 12.24 54.27
CA THR A 107 7.21 11.90 55.68
C THR A 107 7.63 13.11 56.52
N GLY A 108 7.09 13.25 57.74
CA GLY A 108 7.42 14.34 58.67
C GLY A 108 8.90 14.49 59.07
N GLN A 109 9.80 13.63 58.57
CA GLN A 109 11.26 13.73 58.70
C GLN A 109 11.95 14.35 57.47
N GLY A 110 11.20 14.82 56.48
CA GLY A 110 11.74 15.39 55.23
C GLY A 110 12.20 14.36 54.20
N LYS A 111 11.93 13.07 54.43
CA LYS A 111 12.17 12.00 53.43
C LYS A 111 10.95 11.82 52.54
N ILE A 112 11.17 11.61 51.24
CA ILE A 112 10.16 11.19 50.27
C ILE A 112 10.36 9.70 50.01
N LEU A 113 9.33 8.88 50.26
CA LEU A 113 9.41 7.42 50.17
C LEU A 113 8.28 6.87 49.30
N PRO A 114 8.49 5.78 48.54
CA PRO A 114 7.42 5.10 47.82
C PRO A 114 6.29 4.66 48.76
N CYS A 115 5.06 4.94 48.37
CA CYS A 115 3.85 4.58 49.08
C CYS A 115 2.93 3.79 48.15
N PRO A 116 2.86 2.46 48.31
CA PRO A 116 1.93 1.65 47.53
C PRO A 116 0.50 1.79 48.07
N LEU A 117 -0.45 1.97 47.18
CA LEU A 117 -1.87 2.10 47.48
C LEU A 117 -2.64 1.10 46.61
N THR A 118 -3.75 0.58 47.14
CA THR A 118 -4.58 -0.40 46.44
C THR A 118 -6.06 -0.02 46.51
N LEU A 119 -6.75 -0.26 45.41
CA LEU A 119 -8.17 -0.03 45.18
C LEU A 119 -8.94 -1.35 45.02
N GLU A 120 -8.33 -2.51 45.32
CA GLU A 120 -8.93 -3.84 45.16
C GLU A 120 -10.21 -4.04 45.99
N ASP A 121 -10.34 -3.36 47.14
CA ASP A 121 -11.58 -3.42 47.92
C ASP A 121 -12.69 -2.67 47.19
N ALA A 122 -13.88 -3.27 47.11
CA ALA A 122 -15.00 -2.66 46.40
C ALA A 122 -15.48 -1.35 47.05
N SER A 123 -15.37 -1.21 48.38
CA SER A 123 -15.93 -0.09 49.15
C SER A 123 -14.90 1.01 49.43
N TRP A 124 -15.34 2.26 49.51
CA TRP A 124 -14.50 3.36 49.97
C TRP A 124 -13.90 3.11 51.36
N ARG A 125 -14.67 2.55 52.29
CA ARG A 125 -14.21 2.16 53.62
C ARG A 125 -13.01 1.22 53.57
N GLY A 126 -13.07 0.22 52.70
CA GLY A 126 -11.98 -0.74 52.52
C GLY A 126 -10.73 -0.08 51.95
N VAL A 127 -10.89 0.80 50.96
CA VAL A 127 -9.79 1.60 50.40
C VAL A 127 -9.15 2.48 51.47
N VAL A 128 -9.94 3.14 52.34
CA VAL A 128 -9.42 3.94 53.48
C VAL A 128 -8.57 3.08 54.43
N ARG A 129 -9.05 1.88 54.79
CA ARG A 129 -8.30 0.96 55.65
C ARG A 129 -7.02 0.47 54.99
N ALA A 130 -7.03 0.26 53.67
CA ALA A 130 -5.84 -0.12 52.92
C ALA A 130 -4.81 1.02 52.89
N ALA A 131 -5.23 2.24 52.57
CA ALA A 131 -4.38 3.43 52.58
C ALA A 131 -3.76 3.69 53.96
N ASP A 132 -4.54 3.54 55.03
CA ASP A 132 -4.09 3.65 56.43
C ASP A 132 -2.99 2.62 56.76
N ARG A 133 -3.17 1.35 56.36
CA ARG A 133 -2.14 0.31 56.51
C ARG A 133 -0.86 0.68 55.77
N SER A 134 -0.96 1.07 54.50
CA SER A 134 0.20 1.45 53.70
C SER A 134 0.96 2.64 54.30
N ALA A 135 0.25 3.71 54.70
CA ALA A 135 0.87 4.87 55.31
C ALA A 135 1.60 4.53 56.61
N ARG A 136 1.03 3.65 57.45
CA ARG A 136 1.70 3.17 58.67
C ARG A 136 2.96 2.37 58.36
N LEU A 137 2.92 1.44 57.41
CA LEU A 137 4.08 0.61 57.07
C LEU A 137 5.23 1.46 56.49
N VAL A 138 4.91 2.42 55.62
CA VAL A 138 5.92 3.36 55.08
C VAL A 138 6.58 4.17 56.19
N ARG A 139 5.80 4.69 57.14
CA ARG A 139 6.34 5.42 58.31
C ARG A 139 7.15 4.52 59.24
N GLN A 140 6.66 3.31 59.50
CA GLN A 140 7.33 2.32 60.35
C GLN A 140 8.70 1.90 59.81
N TYR A 141 8.85 1.83 58.49
CA TYR A 141 10.07 1.38 57.82
C TYR A 141 10.85 2.50 57.10
N ALA A 142 10.62 3.76 57.48
CA ALA A 142 11.23 4.94 56.85
C ALA A 142 12.76 5.04 57.02
N ASP A 143 13.34 4.33 57.99
CA ASP A 143 14.77 4.32 58.27
C ASP A 143 15.53 3.18 57.58
N VAL A 144 14.84 2.34 56.79
CA VAL A 144 15.51 1.30 56.00
C VAL A 144 16.29 1.92 54.83
N PRO A 145 17.59 1.63 54.65
CA PRO A 145 18.37 2.13 53.52
C PRO A 145 17.88 1.56 52.18
N LEU A 146 17.13 2.34 51.39
CA LEU A 146 16.54 1.87 50.13
C LEU A 146 17.57 1.70 49.00
N ALA A 147 18.69 2.43 49.04
CA ALA A 147 19.72 2.37 48.02
C ALA A 147 20.32 0.97 47.82
N GLU A 148 20.35 0.15 48.88
CA GLU A 148 20.87 -1.24 48.85
C GLU A 148 19.83 -2.27 48.37
N LEU A 149 18.56 -1.89 48.31
CA LEU A 149 17.44 -2.77 47.94
C LEU A 149 16.95 -2.52 46.50
N ARG A 150 17.48 -1.48 45.86
CA ARG A 150 17.09 -1.00 44.54
C ARG A 150 17.91 -1.70 43.45
N ASP A 151 17.29 -1.95 42.30
CA ASP A 151 18.00 -2.29 41.08
C ASP A 151 18.80 -1.05 40.60
N PRO A 152 20.14 -1.12 40.49
CA PRO A 152 20.95 0.00 40.04
C PRO A 152 20.63 0.49 38.62
N THR A 153 19.88 -0.28 37.82
CA THR A 153 19.43 0.10 36.47
C THR A 153 18.05 0.77 36.42
N ALA A 154 17.27 0.75 37.52
CA ALA A 154 15.95 1.37 37.56
C ALA A 154 16.07 2.86 37.91
N ASP A 155 15.71 3.75 36.98
CA ASP A 155 15.53 5.18 37.27
C ASP A 155 14.29 5.38 38.13
N VAL A 156 14.49 5.75 39.40
CA VAL A 156 13.40 6.06 40.32
C VAL A 156 12.94 7.48 40.04
N LEU A 157 12.04 7.64 39.08
CA LEU A 157 11.25 8.85 38.90
C LEU A 157 9.85 8.59 39.48
N CYS A 158 9.61 9.03 40.70
CA CYS A 158 8.23 9.19 41.17
C CYS A 158 7.65 10.42 40.48
N GLU A 159 6.79 10.22 39.48
CA GLU A 159 6.13 11.35 38.82
C GLU A 159 5.11 12.05 39.74
N THR A 160 4.65 11.37 40.79
CA THR A 160 3.69 11.90 41.76
C THR A 160 4.24 11.94 43.17
N VAL A 161 3.97 13.06 43.86
CA VAL A 161 4.27 13.22 45.28
C VAL A 161 2.99 13.61 46.02
N VAL A 162 2.74 13.01 47.17
CA VAL A 162 1.66 13.38 48.09
C VAL A 162 2.20 13.85 49.42
N GLU A 163 1.63 14.93 49.94
CA GLU A 163 1.91 15.44 51.28
C GLU A 163 0.62 15.54 52.08
N LEU A 164 0.61 14.89 53.23
CA LEU A 164 -0.54 14.86 54.13
C LEU A 164 -0.42 15.98 55.18
N PRO A 165 -1.54 16.37 55.82
CA PRO A 165 -1.53 17.49 56.77
C PRO A 165 -0.46 17.35 57.86
N GLY A 166 0.33 18.41 58.05
CA GLY A 166 1.38 18.47 59.08
C GLY A 166 2.65 17.65 58.81
N GLN A 167 2.80 17.03 57.63
CA GLN A 167 3.93 16.14 57.28
C GLN A 167 4.98 16.77 56.34
N GLY A 168 4.85 18.05 55.94
CA GLY A 168 5.73 18.68 54.95
C GLY A 168 5.73 20.22 54.95
N THR A 169 6.48 20.81 54.00
CA THR A 169 6.51 22.25 53.72
C THR A 169 5.73 22.55 52.43
N PRO A 170 4.51 23.14 52.51
CA PRO A 170 3.63 23.34 51.35
C PRO A 170 4.22 24.15 50.19
N ASP A 171 5.25 24.96 50.46
CA ASP A 171 5.97 25.80 49.49
C ASP A 171 7.27 25.17 48.95
N ALA A 172 7.56 23.90 49.26
CA ALA A 172 8.76 23.26 48.75
C ALA A 172 8.68 23.07 47.21
N ALA A 173 9.81 23.32 46.54
CA ALA A 173 9.95 23.14 45.10
C ALA A 173 9.59 21.71 44.66
N LEU A 174 9.13 21.55 43.41
CA LEU A 174 8.95 20.22 42.82
C LEU A 174 10.28 19.46 42.85
N PRO A 175 10.31 18.24 43.43
CA PRO A 175 11.48 17.39 43.32
C PRO A 175 11.79 17.09 41.85
N GLU A 176 13.08 16.89 41.54
CA GLU A 176 13.51 16.55 40.18
C GLU A 176 12.77 15.30 39.68
N GLY A 177 12.21 15.39 38.47
CA GLY A 177 11.44 14.29 37.88
C GLY A 177 9.99 14.14 38.34
N THR A 178 9.52 14.97 39.28
CA THR A 178 8.11 14.99 39.68
C THR A 178 7.29 15.81 38.68
N VAL A 179 6.17 15.24 38.25
CA VAL A 179 5.19 15.89 37.36
C VAL A 179 4.12 16.61 38.18
N LEU A 180 3.65 15.98 39.26
CA LEU A 180 2.56 16.49 40.09
C LEU A 180 2.84 16.22 41.57
N ARG A 181 2.87 17.28 42.38
CA ARG A 181 2.86 17.23 43.84
C ARG A 181 1.51 17.71 44.35
N THR A 182 0.84 16.87 45.14
CA THR A 182 -0.45 17.16 45.78
C THR A 182 -0.26 17.28 47.28
N SER A 183 -0.42 18.49 47.82
CA SER A 183 -0.25 18.78 49.24
C SER A 183 -1.59 19.12 49.88
N PHE A 184 -1.95 18.39 50.93
CA PHE A 184 -3.14 18.62 51.73
C PHE A 184 -2.78 19.41 53.00
N ALA A 185 -3.48 20.51 53.23
CA ALA A 185 -3.39 21.29 54.45
C ALA A 185 -4.75 21.27 55.17
N ASP A 186 -4.70 21.23 56.50
CA ASP A 186 -5.88 21.30 57.36
C ASP A 186 -5.70 22.46 58.36
N ASP A 187 -6.57 23.47 58.27
CA ASP A 187 -6.54 24.65 59.15
C ASP A 187 -7.52 24.54 60.35
N GLY A 188 -8.18 23.40 60.50
CA GLY A 188 -9.17 23.16 61.55
C GLY A 188 -10.61 23.50 61.17
N GLY A 189 -10.82 24.19 60.04
CA GLY A 189 -12.15 24.46 59.45
C GLY A 189 -12.32 23.91 58.04
N HIS A 190 -11.24 23.88 57.25
CA HIS A 190 -11.23 23.49 55.85
C HIS A 190 -10.01 22.64 55.51
N VAL A 191 -10.19 21.73 54.55
CA VAL A 191 -9.05 21.09 53.88
C VAL A 191 -8.74 21.88 52.62
N LEU A 192 -7.51 22.35 52.49
CA LEU A 192 -6.97 22.98 51.28
C LEU A 192 -6.09 21.98 50.54
N ILE A 193 -6.25 21.89 49.23
CA ILE A 193 -5.41 21.07 48.35
C ILE A 193 -4.60 22.00 47.45
N ARG A 194 -3.29 21.83 47.48
CA ARG A 194 -2.34 22.54 46.63
C ARG A 194 -1.69 21.58 45.65
N TYR A 195 -1.70 21.95 44.37
CA TYR A 195 -1.14 21.19 43.27
C TYR A 195 0.05 21.95 42.70
N ALA A 196 1.27 21.50 42.99
CA ALA A 196 2.46 22.01 42.31
C ALA A 196 2.80 21.07 41.15
N TYR A 197 2.99 21.59 39.95
CA TYR A 197 3.18 20.77 38.75
C TYR A 197 4.23 21.29 37.79
N ASP A 198 4.79 20.39 36.98
CA ASP A 198 5.68 20.71 35.86
C ASP A 198 4.83 21.24 34.68
N ALA A 199 5.00 22.53 34.36
CA ALA A 199 4.24 23.23 33.32
C ALA A 199 4.63 22.78 31.89
N THR A 200 5.73 22.03 31.76
CA THR A 200 6.12 21.37 30.49
C THR A 200 5.49 19.99 30.32
N ALA A 201 4.81 19.48 31.35
CA ALA A 201 4.16 18.17 31.37
C ALA A 201 2.63 18.29 31.47
N LEU A 202 2.15 19.26 32.24
CA LEU A 202 0.73 19.52 32.49
C LEU A 202 0.48 21.02 32.31
N ASP A 203 -0.49 21.39 31.49
CA ASP A 203 -0.98 22.77 31.42
C ASP A 203 -1.98 23.10 32.54
N GLU A 204 -2.42 24.36 32.60
CA GLU A 204 -3.38 24.80 33.63
C GLU A 204 -4.75 24.10 33.52
N GLU A 205 -5.19 23.79 32.29
CA GLU A 205 -6.46 23.10 32.04
C GLU A 205 -6.41 21.65 32.54
N ALA A 206 -5.29 20.96 32.29
CA ALA A 206 -4.98 19.63 32.77
C ALA A 206 -5.05 19.56 34.30
N VAL A 207 -4.34 20.45 35.01
CA VAL A 207 -4.33 20.44 36.47
C VAL A 207 -5.67 20.88 37.06
N THR A 208 -6.39 21.77 36.37
CA THR A 208 -7.77 22.11 36.74
C THR A 208 -8.67 20.89 36.69
N ARG A 209 -8.59 20.06 35.64
CA ARG A 209 -9.32 18.79 35.55
C ARG A 209 -8.92 17.80 36.65
N ILE A 210 -7.61 17.60 36.86
CA ILE A 210 -7.09 16.75 37.94
C ILE A 210 -7.65 17.20 39.29
N SER A 211 -7.62 18.50 39.58
CA SER A 211 -8.16 19.05 40.82
C SER A 211 -9.67 18.75 40.99
N GLY A 212 -10.43 18.78 39.89
CA GLY A 212 -11.83 18.37 39.88
C GLY A 212 -12.03 16.89 40.23
N TYR A 213 -11.15 16.00 39.77
CA TYR A 213 -11.20 14.58 40.14
C TYR A 213 -10.97 14.37 41.64
N TYR A 214 -10.04 15.10 42.25
CA TYR A 214 -9.81 15.05 43.70
C TYR A 214 -11.03 15.51 44.49
N LEU A 215 -11.63 16.65 44.12
CA LEU A 215 -12.83 17.15 44.78
C LEU A 215 -13.98 16.14 44.66
N THR A 216 -14.18 15.58 43.46
CA THR A 216 -15.22 14.57 43.21
C THR A 216 -14.98 13.29 44.01
N ALA A 217 -13.74 12.78 44.05
CA ALA A 217 -13.39 11.60 44.84
C ALA A 217 -13.69 11.79 46.33
N LEU A 218 -13.33 12.94 46.89
CA LEU A 218 -13.58 13.27 48.29
C LEU A 218 -15.08 13.46 48.58
N ASP A 219 -15.84 14.08 47.67
CA ASP A 219 -17.29 14.22 47.81
C ASP A 219 -18.00 12.86 47.76
N LEU A 220 -17.60 11.96 46.85
CA LEU A 220 -18.15 10.60 46.74
C LEU A 220 -17.90 9.78 48.01
N LEU A 221 -16.66 9.80 48.52
CA LEU A 221 -16.29 9.11 49.75
C LEU A 221 -17.02 9.70 50.97
N ALA A 222 -17.19 11.03 51.02
CA ALA A 222 -17.93 11.71 52.08
C ALA A 222 -19.42 11.40 52.07
N ALA A 223 -20.01 11.19 50.89
CA ALA A 223 -21.43 10.91 50.72
C ALA A 223 -21.80 9.50 51.19
N ASP A 224 -21.02 8.48 50.79
CA ASP A 224 -21.27 7.10 51.19
C ASP A 224 -19.97 6.26 51.21
N PRO A 225 -19.37 6.02 52.39
CA PRO A 225 -18.16 5.20 52.51
C PRO A 225 -18.40 3.71 52.21
N GLU A 226 -19.65 3.25 52.12
CA GLU A 226 -19.98 1.87 51.76
C GLU A 226 -20.17 1.67 50.25
N ALA A 227 -20.28 2.75 49.49
CA ALA A 227 -20.52 2.68 48.07
C ALA A 227 -19.37 1.96 47.34
N ALA A 228 -19.74 1.26 46.27
CA ALA A 228 -18.79 0.60 45.39
C ALA A 228 -18.01 1.64 44.58
N HIS A 229 -16.81 2.02 45.02
CA HIS A 229 -16.06 3.15 44.46
C HIS A 229 -15.73 2.96 42.97
N GLY A 230 -15.54 1.72 42.53
CA GLY A 230 -15.27 1.38 41.12
C GLY A 230 -16.42 1.74 40.17
N ARG A 231 -17.65 1.83 40.68
CA ARG A 231 -18.85 2.17 39.89
C ARG A 231 -19.21 3.65 39.92
N GLN A 232 -18.35 4.49 40.49
CA GLN A 232 -18.57 5.93 40.58
C GLN A 232 -17.56 6.65 39.69
N SER A 233 -18.05 7.51 38.80
CA SER A 233 -17.21 8.29 37.89
C SER A 233 -16.55 9.46 38.63
N LEU A 234 -15.27 9.72 38.31
CA LEU A 234 -14.55 10.92 38.74
C LEU A 234 -14.85 12.13 37.84
N LEU A 235 -15.43 11.90 36.67
CA LEU A 235 -15.61 12.94 35.66
C LEU A 235 -16.70 13.90 36.10
N SER A 236 -16.45 15.19 35.90
CA SER A 236 -17.50 16.19 35.99
C SER A 236 -18.59 15.91 34.94
N ARG A 237 -19.81 16.41 35.17
CA ARG A 237 -20.89 16.31 34.16
C ARG A 237 -20.49 16.92 32.82
N GLN A 238 -19.72 18.01 32.83
CA GLN A 238 -19.25 18.67 31.63
C GLN A 238 -18.26 17.80 30.85
N GLU A 239 -17.29 17.20 31.54
CA GLU A 239 -16.33 16.30 30.91
C GLU A 239 -16.99 15.02 30.41
N LEU A 240 -17.91 14.44 31.18
CA LEU A 240 -18.66 13.26 30.74
C LEU A 240 -19.46 13.56 29.47
N THR A 241 -20.16 14.71 29.42
CA THR A 241 -20.88 15.15 28.20
C THR A 241 -19.91 15.35 27.03
N PHE A 242 -18.76 15.98 27.27
CA PHE A 242 -17.74 16.15 26.24
C PHE A 242 -17.20 14.82 25.70
N GLN A 243 -16.91 13.85 26.56
CA GLN A 243 -16.41 12.54 26.13
C GLN A 243 -17.47 11.69 25.43
N LEU A 244 -18.73 11.73 25.89
CA LEU A 244 -19.81 10.93 25.31
C LEU A 244 -20.37 11.52 24.01
N GLU A 245 -20.51 12.85 23.94
CA GLU A 245 -21.16 13.54 22.83
C GLU A 245 -20.17 14.37 22.01
N GLY A 246 -19.28 15.11 22.67
CA GLY A 246 -18.34 16.03 22.02
C GLY A 246 -17.19 15.35 21.26
N LEU A 247 -16.82 14.12 21.62
CA LEU A 247 -15.81 13.31 20.93
C LEU A 247 -16.42 12.33 19.92
N ALA A 248 -17.75 12.22 19.86
CA ALA A 248 -18.41 11.40 18.84
C ALA A 248 -18.18 11.99 17.44
N GLY A 249 -18.25 11.12 16.43
CA GLY A 249 -18.23 11.54 15.04
C GLY A 249 -19.41 12.44 14.72
N ALA A 250 -19.20 13.39 13.80
CA ALA A 250 -20.24 14.33 13.42
C ALA A 250 -21.50 13.60 12.93
N ASP A 251 -22.67 14.07 13.36
CA ASP A 251 -23.94 13.59 12.82
C ASP A 251 -24.09 14.03 11.36
N ARG A 252 -24.20 13.06 10.46
CA ARG A 252 -24.40 13.28 9.03
C ARG A 252 -25.55 12.43 8.55
N GLN A 253 -26.57 13.08 7.99
CA GLN A 253 -27.65 12.39 7.32
C GLN A 253 -27.11 11.59 6.13
N ARG A 254 -27.43 10.30 6.09
CA ARG A 254 -27.16 9.41 4.95
C ARG A 254 -28.45 9.18 4.18
N PRO A 255 -28.39 8.96 2.85
CA PRO A 255 -29.58 8.63 2.07
C PRO A 255 -30.27 7.38 2.62
N ASP A 256 -31.60 7.38 2.68
CA ASP A 256 -32.36 6.17 3.00
C ASP A 256 -32.51 5.27 1.76
N ARG A 257 -31.36 4.84 1.23
CA ARG A 257 -31.19 3.91 0.11
C ARG A 257 -30.09 2.92 0.47
N ARG A 258 -30.05 1.78 -0.20
CA ARG A 258 -28.95 0.82 -0.09
C ARG A 258 -27.94 1.03 -1.19
N PHE A 259 -26.78 0.41 -0.98
CA PHE A 259 -25.65 0.55 -1.90
C PHE A 259 -26.06 0.27 -3.37
N HIS A 260 -26.74 -0.86 -3.63
CA HIS A 260 -27.09 -1.25 -5.00
C HIS A 260 -28.04 -0.27 -5.68
N GLU A 261 -28.95 0.36 -4.93
CA GLU A 261 -29.86 1.37 -5.45
C GLU A 261 -29.11 2.67 -5.84
N LEU A 262 -28.16 3.08 -5.01
CA LEU A 262 -27.32 4.25 -5.29
C LEU A 262 -26.39 3.99 -6.50
N PHE A 263 -25.91 2.76 -6.64
CA PHE A 263 -25.19 2.30 -7.81
C PHE A 263 -26.07 2.33 -9.07
N GLU A 264 -27.29 1.78 -9.02
CA GLU A 264 -28.24 1.79 -10.14
C GLU A 264 -28.57 3.22 -10.59
N GLU A 265 -28.75 4.17 -9.66
CA GLU A 265 -28.91 5.59 -10.01
C GLU A 265 -27.71 6.15 -10.79
N ARG A 266 -26.48 5.71 -10.47
CA ARG A 266 -25.27 6.12 -11.20
C ARG A 266 -25.21 5.46 -12.57
N VAL A 267 -25.60 4.20 -12.67
CA VAL A 267 -25.71 3.47 -13.94
C VAL A 267 -26.68 4.16 -14.89
N GLU A 268 -27.81 4.68 -14.39
CA GLU A 268 -28.76 5.44 -15.21
C GLU A 268 -28.20 6.79 -15.68
N ARG A 269 -27.41 7.48 -14.86
CA ARG A 269 -26.84 8.79 -15.20
C ARG A 269 -25.62 8.71 -16.12
N HIS A 270 -24.75 7.71 -15.93
CA HIS A 270 -23.46 7.59 -16.64
C HIS A 270 -23.24 6.17 -17.18
N PRO A 271 -24.15 5.61 -18.00
CA PRO A 271 -24.10 4.20 -18.41
C PRO A 271 -22.82 3.83 -19.18
N HIS A 272 -22.22 4.78 -19.89
CA HIS A 272 -21.04 4.57 -20.74
C HIS A 272 -19.72 4.97 -20.08
N ALA A 273 -19.74 5.50 -18.85
CA ALA A 273 -18.52 5.77 -18.11
C ALA A 273 -17.89 4.45 -17.66
N VAL A 274 -16.56 4.39 -17.59
CA VAL A 274 -15.83 3.22 -17.07
C VAL A 274 -16.04 3.14 -15.57
N ALA A 275 -16.57 2.01 -15.09
CA ALA A 275 -16.81 1.74 -13.68
C ALA A 275 -15.67 0.96 -13.03
N ALA A 276 -15.08 0.02 -13.77
CA ALA A 276 -14.05 -0.86 -13.24
C ALA A 276 -13.04 -1.28 -14.32
N VAL A 277 -11.79 -1.42 -13.91
CA VAL A 277 -10.68 -1.84 -14.76
C VAL A 277 -9.95 -3.00 -14.08
N HIS A 278 -9.69 -4.06 -14.85
CA HIS A 278 -8.82 -5.16 -14.43
C HIS A 278 -7.90 -5.52 -15.59
N ARG A 279 -6.59 -5.38 -15.37
CA ARG A 279 -5.56 -5.46 -16.43
C ARG A 279 -5.92 -4.50 -17.57
N THR A 280 -6.11 -5.01 -18.79
CA THR A 280 -6.49 -4.23 -19.98
C THR A 280 -7.98 -4.26 -20.28
N THR A 281 -8.80 -4.86 -19.40
CA THR A 281 -10.25 -4.96 -19.59
C THR A 281 -10.94 -3.91 -18.74
N GLU A 282 -11.86 -3.17 -19.37
CA GLU A 282 -12.66 -2.14 -18.73
C GLU A 282 -14.13 -2.52 -18.88
N TRP A 283 -14.90 -2.36 -17.81
CA TRP A 283 -16.36 -2.42 -17.87
C TRP A 283 -16.95 -1.05 -17.56
N THR A 284 -17.88 -0.65 -18.41
CA THR A 284 -18.73 0.51 -18.16
C THR A 284 -19.71 0.24 -17.02
N TYR A 285 -20.30 1.29 -16.46
CA TYR A 285 -21.37 1.16 -15.47
C TYR A 285 -22.51 0.27 -15.96
N ARG A 286 -22.91 0.38 -17.24
CA ARG A 286 -23.97 -0.47 -17.82
C ARG A 286 -23.56 -1.94 -17.90
N GLU A 287 -22.36 -2.23 -18.40
CA GLU A 287 -21.89 -3.62 -18.53
C GLU A 287 -21.74 -4.30 -17.18
N LEU A 288 -21.20 -3.58 -16.19
CA LEU A 288 -21.09 -4.06 -14.82
C LEU A 288 -22.47 -4.32 -14.19
N ASP A 289 -23.43 -3.42 -14.40
CA ASP A 289 -24.80 -3.57 -13.92
C ASP A 289 -25.51 -4.76 -14.54
N ASP A 290 -25.43 -4.92 -15.87
CA ASP A 290 -26.04 -6.03 -16.59
C ASP A 290 -25.47 -7.38 -16.12
N ARG A 291 -24.15 -7.44 -15.89
CA ARG A 291 -23.48 -8.61 -15.32
C ARG A 291 -23.95 -8.90 -13.90
N ALA A 292 -24.02 -7.89 -13.04
CA ALA A 292 -24.50 -8.02 -11.67
C ALA A 292 -25.98 -8.45 -11.61
N ASN A 293 -26.82 -7.92 -12.51
CA ASN A 293 -28.24 -8.29 -12.64
C ASN A 293 -28.40 -9.77 -13.04
N ALA A 294 -27.53 -10.28 -13.92
CA ALA A 294 -27.50 -11.70 -14.28
C ALA A 294 -27.18 -12.59 -13.07
N VAL A 295 -26.16 -12.22 -12.28
CA VAL A 295 -25.81 -12.94 -11.04
C VAL A 295 -26.96 -12.90 -10.05
N ALA A 296 -27.55 -11.73 -9.80
CA ALA A 296 -28.64 -11.58 -8.86
C ALA A 296 -29.85 -12.46 -9.22
N ARG A 297 -30.22 -12.51 -10.51
CA ARG A 297 -31.29 -13.38 -11.00
C ARG A 297 -30.95 -14.85 -10.89
N ALA A 298 -29.70 -15.23 -11.16
CA ALA A 298 -29.27 -16.63 -10.99
C ALA A 298 -29.43 -17.08 -9.53
N LEU A 299 -29.03 -16.25 -8.57
CA LEU A 299 -29.22 -16.50 -7.14
C LEU A 299 -30.71 -16.60 -6.76
N LEU A 300 -31.54 -15.65 -7.20
CA LEU A 300 -32.98 -15.66 -6.93
C LEU A 300 -33.67 -16.89 -7.54
N ASN A 301 -33.29 -17.29 -8.76
CA ASN A 301 -33.80 -18.51 -9.41
C ASN A 301 -33.40 -19.79 -8.68
N LYS A 302 -32.29 -19.77 -7.93
CA LYS A 302 -31.88 -20.86 -7.03
C LYS A 302 -32.59 -20.81 -5.67
N GLY A 303 -33.42 -19.81 -5.43
CA GLY A 303 -34.22 -19.69 -4.21
C GLY A 303 -33.55 -18.90 -3.08
N LEU A 304 -32.58 -18.02 -3.40
CA LEU A 304 -31.99 -17.13 -2.41
C LEU A 304 -33.08 -16.34 -1.66
N GLY A 305 -33.10 -16.47 -0.35
CA GLY A 305 -33.96 -15.73 0.55
C GLY A 305 -33.28 -14.46 1.09
N ARG A 306 -34.07 -13.68 1.83
CA ARG A 306 -33.59 -12.47 2.51
C ARG A 306 -32.50 -12.81 3.53
N GLU A 307 -31.37 -12.09 3.47
CA GLU A 307 -30.21 -12.25 4.35
C GLU A 307 -29.54 -13.63 4.30
N ASP A 308 -29.85 -14.45 3.29
CA ASP A 308 -29.08 -15.67 3.06
C ASP A 308 -27.63 -15.34 2.75
N VAL A 309 -26.71 -16.06 3.39
CA VAL A 309 -25.28 -15.91 3.17
C VAL A 309 -24.90 -16.57 1.84
N VAL A 310 -24.19 -15.80 1.00
CA VAL A 310 -23.65 -16.24 -0.29
C VAL A 310 -22.13 -16.16 -0.24
N ALA A 311 -21.48 -17.32 -0.28
CA ALA A 311 -20.04 -17.37 -0.43
C ALA A 311 -19.64 -16.97 -1.85
N VAL A 312 -18.59 -16.15 -1.99
CA VAL A 312 -17.95 -15.89 -3.28
C VAL A 312 -16.52 -16.37 -3.19
N VAL A 313 -16.20 -17.35 -4.03
CA VAL A 313 -14.93 -18.07 -4.03
C VAL A 313 -14.29 -17.92 -5.42
N THR A 314 -13.60 -16.80 -5.63
CA THR A 314 -13.06 -16.39 -6.94
C THR A 314 -11.75 -15.63 -6.78
N GLU A 315 -10.97 -15.51 -7.85
CA GLU A 315 -9.89 -14.53 -7.90
C GLU A 315 -10.40 -13.09 -8.04
N ARG A 316 -9.50 -12.12 -7.89
CA ARG A 316 -9.83 -10.69 -8.01
C ARG A 316 -9.95 -10.30 -9.46
N THR A 317 -11.18 -10.26 -9.95
CA THR A 317 -11.51 -9.95 -11.34
C THR A 317 -12.73 -9.01 -11.42
N LEU A 318 -13.10 -8.59 -12.62
CA LEU A 318 -14.35 -7.85 -12.83
C LEU A 318 -15.58 -8.72 -12.49
N ASP A 319 -15.49 -10.03 -12.69
CA ASP A 319 -16.55 -10.97 -12.30
C ASP A 319 -16.72 -11.07 -10.78
N TRP A 320 -15.63 -10.96 -10.01
CA TRP A 320 -15.73 -10.84 -8.54
C TRP A 320 -16.55 -9.59 -8.15
N MET A 321 -16.27 -8.45 -8.78
CA MET A 321 -17.04 -7.22 -8.54
C MET A 321 -18.51 -7.39 -8.88
N ALA A 322 -18.83 -7.96 -10.04
CA ALA A 322 -20.21 -8.24 -10.42
C ALA A 322 -20.88 -9.27 -9.50
N ALA A 323 -20.14 -10.25 -8.98
CA ALA A 323 -20.65 -11.22 -8.02
C ALA A 323 -21.08 -10.53 -6.72
N VAL A 324 -20.24 -9.67 -6.15
CA VAL A 324 -20.55 -8.88 -4.95
C VAL A 324 -21.79 -8.01 -5.17
N LEU A 325 -21.84 -7.28 -6.29
CA LEU A 325 -22.99 -6.44 -6.65
C LEU A 325 -24.27 -7.27 -6.84
N GLY A 326 -24.16 -8.43 -7.47
CA GLY A 326 -25.26 -9.36 -7.67
C GLY A 326 -25.83 -9.90 -6.36
N VAL A 327 -24.98 -10.21 -5.38
CA VAL A 327 -25.41 -10.59 -4.02
C VAL A 327 -26.18 -9.45 -3.35
N PHE A 328 -25.68 -8.22 -3.42
CA PHE A 328 -26.37 -7.06 -2.86
C PHE A 328 -27.72 -6.78 -3.53
N LYS A 329 -27.80 -6.89 -4.85
CA LYS A 329 -29.05 -6.74 -5.63
C LYS A 329 -30.05 -7.85 -5.34
N ALA A 330 -29.59 -9.05 -5.02
CA ALA A 330 -30.46 -10.17 -4.66
C ALA A 330 -30.93 -10.14 -3.19
N GLY A 331 -30.42 -9.20 -2.38
CA GLY A 331 -30.74 -9.10 -0.94
C GLY A 331 -30.06 -10.16 -0.07
N GLY A 332 -28.97 -10.76 -0.57
CA GLY A 332 -28.13 -11.70 0.18
C GLY A 332 -27.02 -11.00 0.96
N ALA A 333 -26.39 -11.76 1.87
CA ALA A 333 -25.23 -11.33 2.62
C ALA A 333 -23.95 -11.89 2.00
N TYR A 334 -23.01 -11.02 1.64
CA TYR A 334 -21.74 -11.39 1.01
C TYR A 334 -20.77 -12.07 1.99
N LEU A 335 -20.26 -13.25 1.65
CA LEU A 335 -19.18 -13.93 2.37
C LEU A 335 -17.97 -14.13 1.44
N PRO A 336 -16.89 -13.35 1.58
CA PRO A 336 -15.66 -13.60 0.82
C PRO A 336 -14.93 -14.85 1.29
N VAL A 337 -14.46 -15.64 0.33
CA VAL A 337 -13.60 -16.79 0.59
C VAL A 337 -12.46 -16.78 -0.42
N GLU A 338 -11.21 -16.79 0.05
CA GLU A 338 -10.06 -16.88 -0.86
C GLU A 338 -10.03 -18.27 -1.53
N PRO A 339 -9.85 -18.34 -2.86
CA PRO A 339 -9.82 -19.62 -3.58
C PRO A 339 -8.63 -20.49 -3.16
N HIS A 340 -7.55 -19.87 -2.64
CA HIS A 340 -6.33 -20.53 -2.18
C HIS A 340 -6.37 -21.02 -0.73
N PHE A 341 -7.47 -20.79 0.00
CA PHE A 341 -7.58 -21.33 1.36
C PHE A 341 -7.64 -22.87 1.36
N PRO A 342 -7.09 -23.53 2.41
CA PRO A 342 -7.23 -24.97 2.54
C PRO A 342 -8.70 -25.39 2.57
N ALA A 343 -9.00 -26.55 1.98
CA ALA A 343 -10.37 -27.06 1.85
C ALA A 343 -11.10 -27.14 3.20
N ASP A 344 -10.43 -27.56 4.27
CA ASP A 344 -11.00 -27.63 5.62
C ASP A 344 -11.41 -26.26 6.16
N ARG A 345 -10.63 -25.22 5.85
CA ARG A 345 -10.95 -23.85 6.25
C ARG A 345 -12.17 -23.32 5.49
N ILE A 346 -12.24 -23.60 4.18
CA ILE A 346 -13.41 -23.28 3.35
C ILE A 346 -14.65 -23.99 3.92
N ALA A 347 -14.56 -25.30 4.18
CA ALA A 347 -15.65 -26.09 4.76
C ALA A 347 -16.11 -25.54 6.12
N ALA A 348 -15.18 -25.17 7.01
CA ALA A 348 -15.48 -24.59 8.30
C ALA A 348 -16.22 -23.24 8.19
N MET A 349 -15.78 -22.36 7.28
CA MET A 349 -16.44 -21.07 7.03
C MET A 349 -17.86 -21.25 6.49
N LEU A 350 -18.05 -22.13 5.50
CA LEU A 350 -19.36 -22.42 4.92
C LEU A 350 -20.32 -23.03 5.94
N THR A 351 -19.84 -24.02 6.71
CA THR A 351 -20.65 -24.68 7.74
C THR A 351 -21.04 -23.71 8.85
N ARG A 352 -20.09 -22.94 9.39
CA ARG A 352 -20.36 -22.01 10.50
C ARG A 352 -21.28 -20.87 10.08
N SER A 353 -21.18 -20.39 8.85
CA SER A 353 -22.08 -19.35 8.34
C SER A 353 -23.47 -19.88 7.98
N GLY A 354 -23.67 -21.20 7.94
CA GLY A 354 -24.90 -21.79 7.40
C GLY A 354 -25.10 -21.45 5.92
N CYS A 355 -24.01 -21.22 5.18
CA CYS A 355 -24.03 -20.80 3.79
C CYS A 355 -24.66 -21.88 2.91
N ARG A 356 -25.62 -21.49 2.07
CA ARG A 356 -26.35 -22.40 1.16
C ARG A 356 -26.03 -22.18 -0.30
N TYR A 357 -25.36 -21.08 -0.64
CA TYR A 357 -25.08 -20.68 -2.01
C TYR A 357 -23.63 -20.27 -2.14
N ALA A 358 -22.95 -20.73 -3.19
CA ALA A 358 -21.59 -20.32 -3.51
C ALA A 358 -21.52 -19.86 -4.98
N LEU A 359 -20.94 -18.69 -5.21
CA LEU A 359 -20.51 -18.22 -6.52
C LEU A 359 -19.03 -18.55 -6.68
N THR A 360 -18.66 -19.14 -7.80
CA THR A 360 -17.26 -19.52 -8.06
C THR A 360 -16.91 -19.41 -9.54
N ASP A 361 -15.64 -19.51 -9.85
CA ASP A 361 -15.07 -19.59 -11.19
C ASP A 361 -14.09 -20.78 -11.27
N SER A 362 -13.35 -20.90 -12.38
CA SER A 362 -12.34 -21.95 -12.54
C SER A 362 -11.21 -21.91 -11.49
N SER A 363 -10.95 -20.77 -10.84
CA SER A 363 -9.93 -20.64 -9.78
C SER A 363 -10.41 -21.20 -8.44
N GLY A 364 -11.68 -20.93 -8.06
CA GLY A 364 -12.24 -21.34 -6.77
C GLY A 364 -12.90 -22.72 -6.76
N ALA A 365 -13.34 -23.21 -7.92
CA ALA A 365 -14.05 -24.48 -8.03
C ALA A 365 -13.30 -25.68 -7.43
N PRO A 366 -11.97 -25.86 -7.64
CA PRO A 366 -11.24 -27.00 -7.06
C PRO A 366 -11.23 -27.00 -5.53
N GLY A 367 -11.02 -25.83 -4.90
CA GLY A 367 -11.02 -25.71 -3.43
C GLY A 367 -12.40 -25.97 -2.83
N LEU A 368 -13.45 -25.48 -3.49
CA LEU A 368 -14.83 -25.71 -3.07
C LEU A 368 -15.25 -27.18 -3.25
N GLU A 369 -14.85 -27.84 -4.34
CA GLU A 369 -15.10 -29.27 -4.55
C GLU A 369 -14.37 -30.13 -3.50
N ALA A 370 -13.12 -29.79 -3.17
CA ALA A 370 -12.35 -30.46 -2.13
C ALA A 370 -12.99 -30.30 -0.73
N ALA A 371 -13.62 -29.16 -0.44
CA ALA A 371 -14.31 -28.90 0.82
C ALA A 371 -15.57 -29.79 1.03
N ARG A 372 -16.09 -30.44 -0.02
CA ARG A 372 -17.16 -31.47 0.00
C ARG A 372 -18.38 -31.17 0.88
N THR A 373 -18.89 -29.94 0.88
CA THR A 373 -20.15 -29.60 1.56
C THR A 373 -21.34 -29.87 0.63
N ALA A 374 -21.90 -31.09 0.68
CA ALA A 374 -22.99 -31.54 -0.20
C ALA A 374 -24.29 -30.69 -0.14
N GLU A 375 -24.37 -29.73 0.79
CA GLU A 375 -25.52 -28.86 1.04
C GLU A 375 -25.40 -27.47 0.40
N VAL A 376 -24.26 -27.13 -0.21
CA VAL A 376 -24.02 -25.81 -0.83
C VAL A 376 -24.33 -25.86 -2.33
N ALA A 377 -25.27 -25.04 -2.78
CA ALA A 377 -25.58 -24.87 -4.19
C ALA A 377 -24.53 -23.96 -4.86
N THR A 378 -23.63 -24.56 -5.64
CA THR A 378 -22.60 -23.84 -6.39
C THR A 378 -23.13 -23.34 -7.73
N LEU A 379 -22.87 -22.07 -8.04
CA LEU A 379 -23.11 -21.46 -9.34
C LEU A 379 -21.76 -20.98 -9.91
N SER A 380 -21.50 -21.33 -11.18
CA SER A 380 -20.33 -20.82 -11.89
C SER A 380 -20.62 -19.45 -12.49
N LEU A 381 -19.77 -18.47 -12.22
CA LEU A 381 -19.84 -17.16 -12.86
C LEU A 381 -19.63 -17.27 -14.37
N GLU A 382 -18.79 -18.19 -14.84
CA GLU A 382 -18.49 -18.37 -16.26
C GLU A 382 -19.74 -18.76 -17.09
N THR A 383 -20.74 -19.40 -16.47
CA THR A 383 -21.97 -19.86 -17.14
C THR A 383 -23.20 -18.98 -16.85
N ILE A 384 -23.12 -18.10 -15.85
CA ILE A 384 -24.16 -17.11 -15.61
C ILE A 384 -24.15 -16.10 -16.76
N GLY A 385 -25.32 -15.67 -17.24
CA GLY A 385 -25.40 -14.56 -18.18
C GLY A 385 -25.11 -14.86 -19.65
N GLU A 386 -25.12 -16.13 -20.08
CA GLU A 386 -25.01 -16.56 -21.50
C GLU A 386 -26.23 -16.15 -22.40
N SER A 387 -26.99 -15.13 -22.01
CA SER A 387 -28.15 -14.64 -22.74
C SER A 387 -27.81 -13.35 -23.47
N ASP A 388 -28.14 -13.26 -24.76
CA ASP A 388 -27.97 -12.06 -25.59
C ASP A 388 -28.91 -10.89 -25.19
N VAL A 389 -29.81 -11.10 -24.23
CA VAL A 389 -30.75 -10.09 -23.73
C VAL A 389 -30.24 -9.48 -22.41
N PRO A 390 -30.11 -8.15 -22.31
CA PRO A 390 -29.77 -7.46 -21.06
C PRO A 390 -30.73 -7.81 -19.93
N TYR A 391 -30.18 -8.10 -18.76
CA TYR A 391 -30.97 -8.45 -17.58
C TYR A 391 -31.40 -7.19 -16.83
N SER A 392 -32.71 -6.95 -16.69
CA SER A 392 -33.17 -5.88 -15.81
C SER A 392 -32.91 -6.20 -14.34
N ALA A 393 -32.65 -5.17 -13.53
CA ALA A 393 -32.46 -5.31 -12.09
C ALA A 393 -33.64 -6.06 -11.43
N PRO A 394 -33.38 -6.96 -10.48
CA PRO A 394 -34.44 -7.62 -9.75
C PRO A 394 -35.12 -6.64 -8.79
N THR A 395 -36.42 -6.82 -8.56
CA THR A 395 -37.17 -6.00 -7.59
C THR A 395 -37.12 -6.66 -6.22
N VAL A 396 -36.08 -6.36 -5.43
CA VAL A 396 -35.88 -6.89 -4.07
C VAL A 396 -35.77 -5.73 -3.08
N GLU A 397 -36.59 -5.73 -2.02
CA GLU A 397 -36.51 -4.72 -0.96
C GLU A 397 -35.44 -5.08 0.08
N VAL A 398 -34.44 -4.22 0.24
CA VAL A 398 -33.34 -4.39 1.21
C VAL A 398 -33.40 -3.29 2.27
N GLY A 399 -33.55 -3.71 3.53
CA GLY A 399 -33.64 -2.80 4.69
C GLY A 399 -32.28 -2.38 5.25
N ALA A 400 -32.23 -1.24 5.95
CA ALA A 400 -31.01 -0.69 6.55
C ALA A 400 -30.32 -1.64 7.53
N GLY A 401 -31.13 -2.35 8.33
CA GLY A 401 -30.65 -3.30 9.33
C GLY A 401 -30.42 -4.72 8.79
N GLN A 402 -30.60 -4.97 7.48
CA GLN A 402 -30.26 -6.28 6.90
C GLN A 402 -28.74 -6.48 6.83
N LEU A 403 -28.28 -7.72 6.83
CA LEU A 403 -26.87 -8.05 6.63
C LEU A 403 -26.41 -7.59 5.25
N ALA A 404 -25.27 -6.92 5.21
CA ALA A 404 -24.54 -6.67 3.98
C ALA A 404 -23.54 -7.79 3.73
N TYR A 405 -22.77 -8.15 4.75
CA TYR A 405 -21.70 -9.13 4.63
C TYR A 405 -21.35 -9.80 5.95
N VAL A 406 -20.64 -10.92 5.83
CA VAL A 406 -20.03 -11.68 6.92
C VAL A 406 -18.55 -11.88 6.61
N TYR A 407 -17.68 -11.25 7.40
CA TYR A 407 -16.23 -11.43 7.28
C TYR A 407 -15.71 -12.33 8.40
N PHE A 408 -14.96 -13.37 8.05
CA PHE A 408 -14.34 -14.24 9.04
C PHE A 408 -13.00 -13.70 9.51
N THR A 409 -12.84 -13.65 10.83
CA THR A 409 -11.57 -13.33 11.51
C THR A 409 -11.07 -14.55 12.28
N SER A 410 -9.77 -14.57 12.60
CA SER A 410 -9.17 -15.60 13.46
C SER A 410 -9.83 -15.61 14.84
N GLY A 411 -9.93 -16.78 15.47
CA GLY A 411 -10.65 -16.96 16.73
C GLY A 411 -9.80 -17.57 17.84
N SER A 412 -9.92 -17.03 19.06
CA SER A 412 -9.12 -17.44 20.22
C SER A 412 -9.26 -18.92 20.62
N THR A 413 -10.33 -19.62 20.20
CA THR A 413 -10.55 -21.05 20.51
C THR A 413 -10.08 -22.01 19.41
N GLY A 414 -9.35 -21.56 18.38
CA GLY A 414 -8.97 -22.44 17.27
C GLY A 414 -9.87 -22.40 16.04
N GLU A 415 -11.01 -21.70 16.11
CA GLU A 415 -11.98 -21.66 15.01
C GLU A 415 -12.31 -20.22 14.58
N PRO A 416 -12.31 -19.93 13.26
CA PRO A 416 -12.68 -18.63 12.71
C PRO A 416 -14.08 -18.16 13.15
N LYS A 417 -14.24 -16.86 13.40
CA LYS A 417 -15.52 -16.22 13.75
C LYS A 417 -15.97 -15.25 12.66
N GLY A 418 -17.21 -15.38 12.19
CA GLY A 418 -17.78 -14.49 11.15
C GLY A 418 -18.46 -13.28 11.77
N ALA A 419 -17.91 -12.09 11.61
CA ALA A 419 -18.53 -10.84 12.07
C ALA A 419 -19.64 -10.40 11.11
N MET A 420 -20.83 -10.17 11.65
CA MET A 420 -22.04 -9.81 10.89
C MET A 420 -22.21 -8.29 10.81
N CYS A 421 -22.09 -7.70 9.63
CA CYS A 421 -22.26 -6.25 9.43
C CYS A 421 -23.52 -5.93 8.62
N GLU A 422 -24.14 -4.81 8.97
CA GLU A 422 -25.42 -4.37 8.41
C GLU A 422 -25.23 -3.34 7.30
N GLN A 423 -26.20 -3.25 6.39
CA GLN A 423 -26.21 -2.34 5.25
C GLN A 423 -25.98 -0.87 5.65
N ALA A 424 -26.59 -0.43 6.77
CA ALA A 424 -26.42 0.93 7.27
C ALA A 424 -24.97 1.23 7.72
N GLY A 425 -24.34 0.29 8.42
CA GLY A 425 -22.95 0.41 8.87
C GLY A 425 -21.98 0.47 7.70
N MET A 426 -22.13 -0.46 6.75
CA MET A 426 -21.38 -0.47 5.50
C MET A 426 -21.51 0.87 4.75
N LEU A 427 -22.75 1.33 4.51
CA LEU A 427 -22.98 2.55 3.74
C LEU A 427 -22.40 3.80 4.45
N ASN A 428 -22.52 3.86 5.78
CA ASN A 428 -21.91 4.94 6.54
C ASN A 428 -20.39 4.98 6.40
N HIS A 429 -19.74 3.81 6.47
CA HIS A 429 -18.30 3.68 6.26
C HIS A 429 -17.88 4.09 4.84
N LEU A 430 -18.60 3.63 3.80
CA LEU A 430 -18.31 4.02 2.41
C LEU A 430 -18.36 5.54 2.23
N TYR A 431 -19.37 6.22 2.79
CA TYR A 431 -19.44 7.68 2.73
C TYR A 431 -18.32 8.35 3.53
N ALA A 432 -17.95 7.83 4.70
CA ALA A 432 -16.83 8.38 5.45
C ALA A 432 -15.51 8.30 4.65
N LYS A 433 -15.26 7.19 3.94
CA LYS A 433 -14.11 7.06 3.04
C LYS A 433 -14.15 8.08 1.90
N ILE A 434 -15.30 8.23 1.26
CA ILE A 434 -15.49 9.20 0.18
C ILE A 434 -15.19 10.62 0.67
N GLU A 435 -15.74 10.99 1.83
CA GLU A 435 -15.63 12.33 2.40
C GLU A 435 -14.20 12.63 2.89
N ASP A 436 -13.59 11.72 3.65
CA ASP A 436 -12.33 11.98 4.34
C ASP A 436 -11.11 11.80 3.43
N LEU A 437 -11.19 10.90 2.43
CA LEU A 437 -10.12 10.71 1.45
C LEU A 437 -10.28 11.60 0.20
N GLY A 438 -11.38 12.36 0.10
CA GLY A 438 -11.64 13.25 -1.03
C GLY A 438 -11.88 12.50 -2.35
N ILE A 439 -12.67 11.42 -2.30
CA ILE A 439 -13.02 10.64 -3.49
C ILE A 439 -14.09 11.40 -4.29
N GLU A 440 -13.66 12.05 -5.37
CA GLU A 440 -14.50 12.88 -6.22
C GLU A 440 -15.05 12.11 -7.43
N GLU A 441 -15.94 12.75 -8.21
CA GLU A 441 -16.41 12.19 -9.48
C GLU A 441 -15.24 11.97 -10.45
N GLY A 442 -15.22 10.81 -11.13
CA GLY A 442 -14.12 10.42 -12.00
C GLY A 442 -12.86 9.90 -11.28
N ALA A 443 -12.80 9.97 -9.95
CA ALA A 443 -11.63 9.52 -9.20
C ALA A 443 -11.36 8.01 -9.37
N VAL A 444 -10.08 7.65 -9.30
CA VAL A 444 -9.61 6.26 -9.41
C VAL A 444 -9.24 5.69 -8.04
N VAL A 445 -9.98 4.68 -7.59
CA VAL A 445 -9.67 3.96 -6.35
C VAL A 445 -9.01 2.63 -6.70
N ALA A 446 -7.82 2.38 -6.14
CA ALA A 446 -7.14 1.09 -6.31
C ALA A 446 -7.64 0.05 -5.31
N GLN A 447 -8.11 -1.08 -5.82
CA GLN A 447 -8.45 -2.28 -5.05
C GLN A 447 -7.20 -3.16 -4.95
N THR A 448 -6.63 -3.23 -3.74
CA THR A 448 -5.37 -3.90 -3.44
C THR A 448 -5.49 -4.93 -2.32
N ALA A 449 -6.47 -4.77 -1.42
CA ALA A 449 -6.62 -5.67 -0.29
C ALA A 449 -7.09 -7.07 -0.72
N PRO A 450 -6.66 -8.15 -0.04
CA PRO A 450 -7.22 -9.48 -0.26
C PRO A 450 -8.72 -9.50 0.04
N GLN A 451 -9.48 -10.31 -0.69
CA GLN A 451 -10.95 -10.30 -0.64
C GLN A 451 -11.48 -10.72 0.72
N CYS A 452 -10.73 -11.54 1.46
CA CYS A 452 -11.08 -11.98 2.82
C CYS A 452 -10.94 -10.91 3.91
N PHE A 453 -10.54 -9.67 3.57
CA PHE A 453 -10.56 -8.53 4.46
C PHE A 453 -11.63 -7.53 4.07
N ASP A 454 -12.30 -6.97 5.07
CA ASP A 454 -13.28 -5.88 4.97
C ASP A 454 -12.74 -4.66 4.20
N ILE A 455 -11.45 -4.36 4.36
CA ILE A 455 -10.72 -3.35 3.58
C ILE A 455 -10.98 -3.49 2.06
N SER A 456 -11.09 -4.71 1.56
CA SER A 456 -11.27 -4.95 0.11
C SER A 456 -12.60 -4.40 -0.39
N LEU A 457 -13.65 -4.40 0.43
CA LEU A 457 -14.99 -4.06 0.00
C LEU A 457 -15.10 -2.57 -0.32
N TRP A 458 -14.62 -1.69 0.57
CA TRP A 458 -14.73 -0.26 0.30
C TRP A 458 -13.87 0.17 -0.89
N GLN A 459 -12.68 -0.41 -1.04
CA GLN A 459 -11.84 -0.18 -2.21
C GLN A 459 -12.53 -0.62 -3.50
N LEU A 460 -13.28 -1.73 -3.44
CA LEU A 460 -14.00 -2.28 -4.58
C LEU A 460 -15.16 -1.39 -5.03
N VAL A 461 -15.95 -0.84 -4.09
CA VAL A 461 -17.27 -0.28 -4.41
C VAL A 461 -17.45 1.22 -4.14
N SER A 462 -16.56 1.87 -3.39
CA SER A 462 -16.75 3.29 -3.00
C SER A 462 -16.78 4.25 -4.18
N ALA A 463 -15.87 4.08 -5.15
CA ALA A 463 -15.80 4.91 -6.36
C ALA A 463 -17.13 4.91 -7.14
N LEU A 464 -17.84 3.78 -7.13
CA LEU A 464 -19.12 3.62 -7.83
C LEU A 464 -20.21 4.57 -7.32
N LEU A 465 -20.16 4.99 -6.06
CA LEU A 465 -21.16 5.88 -5.47
C LEU A 465 -21.01 7.34 -5.93
N VAL A 466 -19.84 7.70 -6.47
CA VAL A 466 -19.52 9.06 -6.91
C VAL A 466 -19.31 9.19 -8.40
N GLY A 467 -19.46 8.10 -9.18
CA GLY A 467 -19.18 8.13 -10.62
C GLY A 467 -17.68 7.98 -10.95
N GLY A 468 -16.87 7.50 -10.01
CA GLY A 468 -15.47 7.18 -10.22
C GLY A 468 -15.27 5.79 -10.84
N ARG A 469 -14.01 5.35 -10.92
CA ARG A 469 -13.63 4.02 -11.40
C ARG A 469 -12.80 3.24 -10.37
N THR A 470 -13.01 1.93 -10.30
CA THR A 470 -12.21 1.02 -9.48
C THR A 470 -11.13 0.35 -10.32
N LEU A 471 -9.86 0.48 -9.94
CA LEU A 471 -8.74 -0.27 -10.53
C LEU A 471 -8.47 -1.52 -9.69
N ILE A 472 -8.79 -2.70 -10.22
CA ILE A 472 -8.55 -3.99 -9.55
C ILE A 472 -7.11 -4.42 -9.79
N VAL A 473 -6.32 -4.50 -8.72
CA VAL A 473 -4.91 -4.91 -8.76
C VAL A 473 -4.78 -6.37 -8.33
N GLU A 474 -4.17 -7.19 -9.18
CA GLU A 474 -3.98 -8.62 -8.95
C GLU A 474 -2.92 -8.94 -7.89
N GLN A 475 -3.00 -10.13 -7.29
CA GLN A 475 -2.10 -10.52 -6.19
C GLN A 475 -0.65 -10.60 -6.64
N GLU A 476 -0.42 -11.07 -7.86
CA GLU A 476 0.89 -11.22 -8.48
C GLU A 476 1.56 -9.84 -8.63
N ALA A 477 0.80 -8.82 -9.01
CA ALA A 477 1.29 -7.45 -9.06
C ALA A 477 1.67 -6.94 -7.68
N ILE A 478 0.87 -7.20 -6.63
CA ILE A 478 1.20 -6.78 -5.26
C ILE A 478 2.46 -7.49 -4.72
N LEU A 479 2.67 -8.75 -5.09
CA LEU A 479 3.88 -9.49 -4.68
C LEU A 479 5.15 -8.99 -5.40
N ASP A 480 5.02 -8.34 -6.56
CA ASP A 480 6.09 -7.64 -7.27
C ASP A 480 5.92 -6.12 -7.13
N VAL A 481 6.60 -5.52 -6.14
CA VAL A 481 6.44 -4.09 -5.80
C VAL A 481 6.64 -3.14 -6.99
N ASP A 482 7.48 -3.46 -7.97
CA ASP A 482 7.69 -2.58 -9.12
C ASP A 482 6.51 -2.69 -10.08
N ARG A 483 6.01 -3.90 -10.34
CA ARG A 483 4.78 -4.12 -11.11
C ARG A 483 3.58 -3.48 -10.42
N PHE A 484 3.52 -3.54 -9.09
CA PHE A 484 2.51 -2.83 -8.31
C PHE A 484 2.56 -1.32 -8.56
N ILE A 485 3.73 -0.70 -8.40
CA ILE A 485 3.92 0.74 -8.63
C ILE A 485 3.57 1.12 -10.08
N GLU A 486 3.97 0.31 -11.05
CA GLU A 486 3.63 0.49 -12.48
C GLU A 486 2.12 0.40 -12.70
N THR A 487 1.45 -0.62 -12.14
CA THR A 487 -0.01 -0.78 -12.25
C THR A 487 -0.75 0.42 -11.65
N VAL A 488 -0.31 0.90 -10.49
CA VAL A 488 -0.85 2.10 -9.83
C VAL A 488 -0.65 3.36 -10.68
N ALA A 489 0.54 3.50 -11.30
CA ALA A 489 0.86 4.64 -12.15
C ALA A 489 0.07 4.63 -13.47
N GLU A 490 0.07 3.50 -14.19
CA GLU A 490 -0.60 3.30 -15.48
C GLU A 490 -2.12 3.37 -15.34
N GLY A 491 -2.67 2.81 -14.26
CA GLY A 491 -4.09 2.93 -13.93
C GLY A 491 -4.49 4.31 -13.41
N GLU A 492 -3.55 5.24 -13.27
CA GLU A 492 -3.75 6.59 -12.75
C GLU A 492 -4.45 6.61 -11.37
N ALA A 493 -4.09 5.68 -10.48
CA ALA A 493 -4.74 5.59 -9.18
C ALA A 493 -4.57 6.88 -8.37
N GLU A 494 -5.68 7.44 -7.90
CA GLU A 494 -5.70 8.66 -7.08
C GLU A 494 -5.74 8.32 -5.59
N ILE A 495 -6.45 7.25 -5.25
CA ILE A 495 -6.69 6.83 -3.87
C ILE A 495 -6.18 5.40 -3.70
N LEU A 496 -5.33 5.21 -2.70
CA LEU A 496 -4.73 3.92 -2.37
C LEU A 496 -4.83 3.68 -0.86
N GLN A 497 -5.09 2.44 -0.44
CA GLN A 497 -4.87 2.06 0.96
C GLN A 497 -3.98 0.82 1.05
N LEU A 498 -3.02 0.87 1.96
CA LEU A 498 -2.02 -0.17 2.20
C LEU A 498 -1.93 -0.51 3.69
N VAL A 499 -1.21 -1.56 4.02
CA VAL A 499 -0.73 -1.78 5.39
C VAL A 499 0.63 -1.09 5.59
N PRO A 500 0.93 -0.53 6.77
CA PRO A 500 2.21 0.17 7.02
C PRO A 500 3.45 -0.63 6.61
N SER A 501 3.48 -1.94 6.89
CA SER A 501 4.59 -2.81 6.48
C SER A 501 4.82 -2.91 4.97
N TYR A 502 3.75 -2.86 4.17
CA TYR A 502 3.86 -2.88 2.71
C TYR A 502 4.20 -1.49 2.15
N LEU A 503 3.68 -0.42 2.77
CA LEU A 503 4.07 0.96 2.44
C LEU A 503 5.58 1.17 2.57
N ASP A 504 6.20 0.61 3.62
CA ASP A 504 7.65 0.63 3.80
C ASP A 504 8.41 -0.01 2.62
N VAL A 505 7.88 -1.11 2.08
CA VAL A 505 8.46 -1.78 0.90
C VAL A 505 8.30 -0.94 -0.36
N VAL A 506 7.13 -0.33 -0.58
CA VAL A 506 6.91 0.61 -1.70
C VAL A 506 7.89 1.77 -1.62
N LEU A 507 8.04 2.41 -0.46
CA LEU A 507 9.00 3.51 -0.25
C LEU A 507 10.45 3.06 -0.45
N SER A 508 10.78 1.82 -0.10
CA SER A 508 12.12 1.26 -0.34
C SER A 508 12.38 1.06 -1.84
N SER A 509 11.41 0.56 -2.60
CA SER A 509 11.51 0.45 -4.06
C SER A 509 11.62 1.83 -4.71
N LEU A 510 10.75 2.79 -4.37
CA LEU A 510 10.77 4.15 -4.94
C LEU A 510 12.09 4.89 -4.69
N ARG A 511 12.80 4.58 -3.58
CA ARG A 511 14.13 5.12 -3.31
C ARG A 511 15.19 4.58 -4.28
N VAL A 512 15.11 3.30 -4.65
CA VAL A 512 16.06 2.63 -5.56
C VAL A 512 15.73 2.98 -7.02
N ARG A 513 14.44 2.97 -7.38
CA ARG A 513 13.93 3.29 -8.72
C ARG A 513 12.85 4.36 -8.61
N PRO A 514 13.21 5.64 -8.66
CA PRO A 514 12.24 6.73 -8.61
C PRO A 514 11.22 6.62 -9.72
N ARG A 515 9.94 6.66 -9.37
CA ARG A 515 8.80 6.73 -10.30
C ARG A 515 7.90 7.89 -9.89
N ARG A 516 7.32 8.56 -10.88
CA ARG A 516 6.32 9.62 -10.64
C ARG A 516 4.95 8.98 -10.52
N LEU A 517 4.19 9.40 -9.50
CA LEU A 517 2.80 9.03 -9.27
C LEU A 517 1.92 10.29 -9.35
N PRO A 518 1.82 10.96 -10.51
CA PRO A 518 1.31 12.33 -10.61
C PRO A 518 -0.18 12.47 -10.30
N ARG A 519 -0.93 11.36 -10.32
CA ARG A 519 -2.36 11.31 -10.04
C ARG A 519 -2.67 10.96 -8.59
N LEU A 520 -1.70 10.46 -7.82
CA LEU A 520 -1.93 10.02 -6.45
C LEU A 520 -2.26 11.23 -5.56
N ARG A 521 -3.46 11.25 -4.98
CA ARG A 521 -3.98 12.35 -4.15
C ARG A 521 -4.04 12.01 -2.67
N CYS A 522 -4.24 10.75 -2.31
CA CYS A 522 -4.25 10.34 -0.91
C CYS A 522 -3.82 8.88 -0.78
N VAL A 523 -2.99 8.59 0.23
CA VAL A 523 -2.72 7.22 0.67
C VAL A 523 -3.25 7.03 2.07
N SER A 524 -4.07 6.00 2.28
CA SER A 524 -4.46 5.56 3.60
C SER A 524 -3.62 4.36 4.04
N VAL A 525 -3.38 4.25 5.35
CA VAL A 525 -2.83 3.06 5.98
C VAL A 525 -3.76 2.56 7.06
N THR A 526 -3.95 1.26 7.15
CA THR A 526 -4.73 0.61 8.22
C THR A 526 -4.15 -0.78 8.54
N GLY A 527 -4.73 -1.46 9.52
CA GLY A 527 -4.36 -2.82 9.89
C GLY A 527 -3.09 -2.97 10.73
N GLU A 528 -2.26 -1.93 10.88
CA GLU A 528 -1.12 -1.92 11.83
C GLU A 528 -0.94 -0.52 12.41
N ALA A 529 -0.32 -0.43 13.60
CA ALA A 529 0.11 0.86 14.12
C ALA A 529 1.26 1.39 13.27
N ILE A 530 1.08 2.56 12.65
CA ILE A 530 2.14 3.24 11.89
C ILE A 530 3.15 3.89 12.84
N LYS A 531 4.44 3.76 12.49
CA LYS A 531 5.54 4.40 13.22
C LYS A 531 5.81 5.80 12.66
N LYS A 532 6.24 6.73 13.51
CA LYS A 532 6.55 8.11 13.13
C LYS A 532 7.64 8.19 12.06
N GLU A 533 8.63 7.30 12.10
CA GLU A 533 9.72 7.22 11.12
C GLU A 533 9.20 6.86 9.72
N LEU A 534 8.16 6.04 9.63
CA LEU A 534 7.54 5.71 8.34
C LEU A 534 6.80 6.91 7.75
N VAL A 535 6.12 7.69 8.60
CA VAL A 535 5.46 8.96 8.20
C VAL A 535 6.49 9.97 7.71
N GLN A 536 7.64 10.10 8.40
CA GLN A 536 8.75 10.96 7.96
C GLN A 536 9.26 10.55 6.58
N ARG A 537 9.46 9.25 6.34
CA ARG A 537 9.89 8.74 5.04
C ARG A 537 8.85 8.96 3.95
N TRP A 538 7.57 8.85 4.28
CA TRP A 538 6.48 9.14 3.35
C TRP A 538 6.55 10.59 2.86
N PHE A 539 6.52 11.57 3.77
CA PHE A 539 6.56 12.99 3.37
C PHE A 539 7.91 13.43 2.77
N ALA A 540 9.00 12.69 3.03
CA ALA A 540 10.25 12.90 2.32
C ALA A 540 10.20 12.44 0.85
N ALA A 541 9.43 11.39 0.55
CA ALA A 541 9.29 10.86 -0.81
C ALA A 541 8.17 11.54 -1.61
N LEU A 542 7.04 11.85 -0.95
CA LEU A 542 5.82 12.40 -1.54
C LEU A 542 5.27 13.51 -0.62
N PRO A 543 5.90 14.70 -0.60
CA PRO A 543 5.58 15.78 0.34
C PRO A 543 4.15 16.34 0.17
N ASP A 544 3.62 16.30 -1.05
CA ASP A 544 2.32 16.90 -1.40
C ASP A 544 1.15 15.91 -1.31
N VAL A 545 1.40 14.65 -0.95
CA VAL A 545 0.35 13.61 -0.89
C VAL A 545 0.00 13.32 0.58
N PRO A 546 -1.21 13.70 1.03
CA PRO A 546 -1.72 13.36 2.36
C PRO A 546 -1.63 11.86 2.68
N LEU A 547 -1.29 11.56 3.94
CA LEU A 547 -1.26 10.21 4.50
C LEU A 547 -2.35 10.07 5.57
N ALA A 548 -3.34 9.22 5.33
CA ALA A 548 -4.43 8.96 6.26
C ALA A 548 -4.11 7.73 7.14
N ASN A 549 -3.92 7.92 8.44
CA ASN A 549 -3.87 6.79 9.39
C ASN A 549 -5.31 6.42 9.78
N ALA A 550 -5.74 5.22 9.41
CA ALA A 550 -7.08 4.73 9.63
C ALA A 550 -7.10 3.59 10.66
N TYR A 551 -8.19 3.50 11.40
CA TYR A 551 -8.38 2.47 12.41
C TYR A 551 -9.84 2.06 12.53
N GLY A 552 -10.06 0.75 12.53
CA GLY A 552 -11.28 0.12 12.96
C GLY A 552 -11.13 -1.39 13.01
N LEU A 553 -12.26 -2.08 13.19
CA LEU A 553 -12.34 -3.52 13.28
C LEU A 553 -13.49 -4.04 12.39
N THR A 554 -13.39 -5.30 12.00
CA THR A 554 -14.41 -5.98 11.22
C THR A 554 -15.77 -5.97 11.91
N GLU A 555 -15.80 -6.06 13.23
CA GLU A 555 -17.02 -5.98 14.05
C GLU A 555 -17.68 -4.59 14.04
N THR A 556 -17.00 -3.57 13.52
CA THR A 556 -17.44 -2.17 13.46
C THR A 556 -17.58 -1.64 12.03
N SER A 557 -17.85 -2.51 11.06
CA SER A 557 -18.00 -2.14 9.66
C SER A 557 -16.76 -1.44 9.07
N ASP A 558 -15.58 -2.01 9.33
CA ASP A 558 -14.26 -1.52 8.90
C ASP A 558 -13.79 -0.28 9.70
N ASP A 559 -13.27 0.77 9.05
CA ASP A 559 -12.61 1.89 9.72
C ASP A 559 -13.61 2.80 10.47
N THR A 560 -13.29 3.11 11.71
CA THR A 560 -14.08 3.95 12.63
C THR A 560 -13.44 5.29 12.94
N ASN A 561 -12.15 5.44 12.68
CA ASN A 561 -11.39 6.67 12.90
C ASN A 561 -10.45 6.95 11.73
N HIS A 562 -10.26 8.24 11.43
CA HIS A 562 -9.27 8.72 10.46
C HIS A 562 -8.44 9.88 11.03
N GLU A 563 -7.12 9.82 10.84
CA GLU A 563 -6.20 10.95 10.99
C GLU A 563 -5.61 11.28 9.62
N ILE A 564 -6.08 12.37 9.00
CA ILE A 564 -5.54 12.85 7.73
C ILE A 564 -4.33 13.74 8.00
N MET A 565 -3.14 13.22 7.70
CA MET A 565 -1.87 13.93 7.91
C MET A 565 -1.43 14.60 6.60
N VAL A 566 -1.05 15.87 6.71
CA VAL A 566 -0.38 16.65 5.63
C VAL A 566 1.07 16.98 5.97
N ARG A 567 1.51 16.56 7.17
CA ARG A 567 2.87 16.69 7.69
C ARG A 567 3.09 15.62 8.74
N VAL A 568 4.34 15.42 9.14
CA VAL A 568 4.68 14.55 10.26
C VAL A 568 4.03 15.11 11.55
N PRO A 569 3.31 14.28 12.33
CA PRO A 569 2.73 14.70 13.60
C PRO A 569 3.82 15.03 14.64
N ASP A 570 3.50 15.96 15.54
CA ASP A 570 4.43 16.40 16.58
C ASP A 570 4.54 15.33 17.68
N GLU A 571 3.47 14.58 17.90
CA GLU A 571 3.35 13.47 18.85
C GLU A 571 4.34 12.33 18.54
N GLU A 572 4.79 11.63 19.58
CA GLU A 572 5.70 10.49 19.43
C GLU A 572 5.01 9.27 18.80
N ARG A 573 3.78 8.99 19.25
CA ARG A 573 2.91 7.99 18.62
C ARG A 573 2.00 8.69 17.64
N VAL A 574 1.87 8.11 16.45
CA VAL A 574 0.96 8.64 15.43
C VAL A 574 -0.48 8.40 15.91
N PRO A 575 -1.30 9.45 16.08
CA PRO A 575 -2.69 9.30 16.51
C PRO A 575 -3.52 8.52 15.48
N LEU A 576 -4.57 7.86 15.95
CA LEU A 576 -5.62 7.25 15.13
C LEU A 576 -6.66 8.27 14.65
N GLY A 577 -6.59 9.51 15.15
CA GLY A 577 -7.45 10.61 14.74
C GLY A 577 -8.82 10.60 15.39
N ARG A 578 -9.80 11.17 14.71
CA ARG A 578 -11.16 11.37 15.24
C ARG A 578 -12.12 10.31 14.69
N PRO A 579 -13.20 10.00 15.42
CA PRO A 579 -14.22 9.11 14.89
C PRO A 579 -14.83 9.65 13.60
N ILE A 580 -15.10 8.76 12.64
CA ILE A 580 -15.82 9.08 11.41
C ILE A 580 -17.27 9.46 11.71
N ALA A 581 -17.94 10.12 10.77
CA ALA A 581 -19.33 10.52 10.94
C ALA A 581 -20.25 9.38 11.39
N ASN A 582 -21.22 9.71 12.26
CA ASN A 582 -22.22 8.78 12.85
C ASN A 582 -21.66 7.65 13.72
N THR A 583 -20.37 7.66 14.03
CA THR A 583 -19.72 6.66 14.88
C THR A 583 -19.42 7.25 16.26
N THR A 584 -19.69 6.48 17.31
CA THR A 584 -19.28 6.84 18.67
C THR A 584 -18.18 5.90 19.12
N VAL A 585 -17.12 6.47 19.67
CA VAL A 585 -15.98 5.75 20.24
C VAL A 585 -15.85 6.17 21.69
N TYR A 586 -15.68 5.20 22.57
CA TYR A 586 -15.42 5.42 23.99
C TYR A 586 -14.06 4.86 24.38
N VAL A 587 -13.48 5.40 25.44
CA VAL A 587 -12.38 4.79 26.18
C VAL A 587 -12.89 4.54 27.58
N LEU A 588 -13.10 3.26 27.92
CA LEU A 588 -13.85 2.83 29.09
C LEU A 588 -13.00 2.02 30.08
N ASP A 589 -13.40 2.03 31.34
CA ASP A 589 -12.94 1.10 32.37
C ASP A 589 -13.70 -0.24 32.34
N GLU A 590 -13.37 -1.16 33.25
CA GLU A 590 -14.05 -2.45 33.35
C GLU A 590 -15.54 -2.38 33.77
N ASN A 591 -15.98 -1.23 34.29
CA ASN A 591 -17.37 -0.96 34.65
C ASN A 591 -18.15 -0.24 33.53
N LEU A 592 -17.55 -0.10 32.34
CA LEU A 592 -18.09 0.60 31.18
C LEU A 592 -18.29 2.11 31.41
N LEU A 593 -17.53 2.71 32.33
CA LEU A 593 -17.51 4.16 32.55
C LEU A 593 -16.36 4.80 31.76
N PRO A 594 -16.56 6.00 31.18
CA PRO A 594 -15.46 6.73 30.56
C PRO A 594 -14.35 7.03 31.56
N VAL A 595 -13.11 6.74 31.17
CA VAL A 595 -11.92 7.05 31.97
C VAL A 595 -11.63 8.56 31.92
N PRO A 596 -10.88 9.12 32.89
CA PRO A 596 -10.42 10.51 32.82
C PRO A 596 -9.75 10.83 31.48
N LEU A 597 -9.99 12.02 30.90
CA LEU A 597 -9.50 12.32 29.56
C LEU A 597 -7.98 12.21 29.45
N GLY A 598 -7.47 11.20 28.74
CA GLY A 598 -6.05 10.92 28.55
C GLY A 598 -5.46 9.85 29.46
N ALA A 599 -6.26 9.30 30.36
CA ALA A 599 -6.00 8.01 30.98
C ALA A 599 -6.16 6.88 29.94
N PRO A 600 -5.40 5.78 30.08
CA PRO A 600 -5.58 4.60 29.26
C PRO A 600 -6.92 3.90 29.57
N GLY A 601 -7.55 3.26 28.59
CA GLY A 601 -8.72 2.41 28.84
C GLY A 601 -9.05 1.55 27.63
N GLU A 602 -10.05 0.68 27.77
CA GLU A 602 -10.50 -0.17 26.67
C GLU A 602 -11.28 0.67 25.64
N ILE A 603 -10.90 0.56 24.37
CA ILE A 603 -11.63 1.18 23.27
C ILE A 603 -12.91 0.39 23.02
N ALA A 604 -14.04 1.09 23.01
CA ALA A 604 -15.35 0.53 22.71
C ALA A 604 -16.09 1.39 21.70
N PHE A 605 -17.01 0.77 20.97
CA PHE A 605 -17.72 1.39 19.85
C PHE A 605 -19.21 1.30 20.04
N SER A 606 -19.92 2.33 19.58
CA SER A 606 -21.37 2.40 19.57
C SER A 606 -21.86 3.16 18.34
N GLY A 607 -23.14 2.96 18.01
CA GLY A 607 -23.79 3.60 16.87
C GLY A 607 -23.87 2.68 15.65
N VAL A 608 -23.98 3.30 14.47
CA VAL A 608 -24.30 2.61 13.22
C VAL A 608 -23.20 1.66 12.72
N CYS A 609 -21.96 1.88 13.16
CA CYS A 609 -20.81 1.07 12.77
C CYS A 609 -20.88 -0.35 13.39
N VAL A 610 -21.49 -0.51 14.56
CA VAL A 610 -21.44 -1.77 15.33
C VAL A 610 -22.31 -2.85 14.68
N GLY A 611 -21.66 -3.94 14.29
CA GLY A 611 -22.27 -5.13 13.73
C GLY A 611 -23.21 -5.87 14.70
N ARG A 612 -23.86 -6.90 14.19
CA ARG A 612 -24.92 -7.65 14.90
C ARG A 612 -24.35 -8.66 15.91
N GLY A 613 -23.09 -9.04 15.75
CA GLY A 613 -22.42 -10.08 16.54
C GLY A 613 -21.61 -11.02 15.65
N TYR A 614 -21.30 -12.21 16.16
CA TYR A 614 -20.68 -13.28 15.40
C TYR A 614 -21.72 -14.31 14.94
N ILE A 615 -21.67 -14.70 13.66
CA ILE A 615 -22.63 -15.63 13.06
C ILE A 615 -22.57 -16.99 13.76
N ASN A 616 -23.73 -17.47 14.19
CA ASN A 616 -23.91 -18.75 14.88
C ASN A 616 -22.96 -18.97 16.09
N ASP A 617 -22.60 -17.89 16.80
CA ASP A 617 -21.70 -17.92 17.96
C ASP A 617 -22.17 -16.94 19.05
N GLU A 618 -23.20 -17.33 19.78
CA GLU A 618 -23.82 -16.51 20.83
C GLU A 618 -22.89 -16.26 22.02
N GLU A 619 -22.01 -17.22 22.34
CA GLU A 619 -21.11 -17.12 23.49
C GLU A 619 -20.09 -16.00 23.27
N ARG A 620 -19.37 -16.00 22.14
CA ARG A 620 -18.43 -14.92 21.83
C ARG A 620 -19.16 -13.60 21.57
N THR A 621 -20.38 -13.65 21.02
CA THR A 621 -21.19 -12.45 20.82
C THR A 621 -21.49 -11.79 22.17
N ARG A 622 -22.00 -12.53 23.15
CA ARG A 622 -22.30 -11.99 24.49
C ARG A 622 -21.07 -11.51 25.25
N ALA A 623 -19.89 -12.06 24.94
CA ALA A 623 -18.64 -11.65 25.57
C ALA A 623 -18.12 -10.30 25.05
N ALA A 624 -18.34 -9.97 23.76
CA ALA A 624 -17.79 -8.77 23.11
C ALA A 624 -18.85 -7.69 22.79
N PHE A 625 -20.11 -8.08 22.63
CA PHE A 625 -21.22 -7.19 22.28
C PHE A 625 -22.21 -7.10 23.44
N GLY A 626 -22.72 -5.89 23.66
CA GLY A 626 -23.72 -5.60 24.69
C GLY A 626 -24.61 -4.42 24.32
N GLU A 627 -25.40 -3.96 25.28
CA GLU A 627 -26.13 -2.70 25.17
C GLU A 627 -25.23 -1.53 25.58
N ASP A 628 -25.31 -0.41 24.89
CA ASP A 628 -24.60 0.81 25.26
C ASP A 628 -25.29 1.47 26.49
N PRO A 629 -24.65 1.47 27.67
CA PRO A 629 -25.24 2.06 28.88
C PRO A 629 -25.39 3.59 28.80
N HIS A 630 -24.67 4.24 27.88
CA HIS A 630 -24.70 5.69 27.67
C HIS A 630 -25.67 6.08 26.55
N ARG A 631 -26.06 5.14 25.68
CA ARG A 631 -27.01 5.34 24.59
C ARG A 631 -28.01 4.18 24.50
N PRO A 632 -29.09 4.22 25.31
CA PRO A 632 -30.10 3.17 25.32
C PRO A 632 -30.62 2.83 23.92
N GLY A 633 -30.73 1.54 23.61
CA GLY A 633 -31.14 1.04 22.29
C GLY A 633 -30.04 0.93 21.24
N HIS A 634 -28.80 1.37 21.53
CA HIS A 634 -27.64 1.12 20.68
C HIS A 634 -26.83 -0.09 21.17
N ARG A 635 -26.15 -0.78 20.23
CA ARG A 635 -25.20 -1.84 20.55
C ARG A 635 -23.84 -1.25 20.92
N LEU A 636 -23.20 -1.83 21.93
CA LEU A 636 -21.82 -1.57 22.30
C LEU A 636 -20.95 -2.76 21.87
N TYR A 637 -19.82 -2.48 21.21
CA TYR A 637 -18.78 -3.48 20.94
C TYR A 637 -17.49 -3.12 21.67
N ARG A 638 -16.92 -4.09 22.40
CA ARG A 638 -15.65 -3.97 23.12
C ARG A 638 -14.53 -4.56 22.28
N ALA A 639 -13.54 -3.74 21.94
CA ALA A 639 -12.53 -4.09 20.94
C ALA A 639 -11.41 -5.01 21.46
N GLY A 640 -11.19 -5.03 22.78
CA GLY A 640 -9.98 -5.57 23.39
C GLY A 640 -8.70 -4.75 23.13
N ASP A 641 -8.82 -3.66 22.36
CA ASP A 641 -7.78 -2.65 22.16
C ASP A 641 -7.79 -1.65 23.31
N PHE A 642 -6.62 -1.18 23.72
CA PHE A 642 -6.43 -0.13 24.70
C PHE A 642 -5.93 1.15 24.03
N GLY A 643 -6.50 2.28 24.42
CA GLY A 643 -6.17 3.60 23.90
C GLY A 643 -6.39 4.68 24.93
N ARG A 644 -6.19 5.93 24.51
CA ARG A 644 -6.55 7.12 25.30
C ARG A 644 -6.91 8.28 24.39
N TRP A 645 -7.75 9.17 24.91
CA TRP A 645 -8.04 10.44 24.26
C TRP A 645 -6.95 11.47 24.53
N LEU A 646 -6.37 12.04 23.47
CA LEU A 646 -5.52 13.22 23.58
C LEU A 646 -6.39 14.46 23.82
N PRO A 647 -5.86 15.53 24.47
CA PRO A 647 -6.61 16.76 24.72
C PRO A 647 -7.25 17.38 23.47
N GLY A 648 -6.64 17.20 22.29
CA GLY A 648 -7.17 17.65 21.00
C GLY A 648 -8.34 16.82 20.44
N GLY A 649 -8.82 15.82 21.18
CA GLY A 649 -9.90 14.91 20.77
C GLY A 649 -9.46 13.86 19.75
N LYS A 650 -8.16 13.60 19.63
CA LYS A 650 -7.62 12.51 18.80
C LYS A 650 -7.40 11.27 19.66
N LEU A 651 -7.69 10.10 19.11
CA LEU A 651 -7.46 8.82 19.79
C LEU A 651 -6.01 8.37 19.59
N GLU A 652 -5.36 7.91 20.66
CA GLU A 652 -4.03 7.29 20.59
C GLU A 652 -4.12 5.81 20.95
N PHE A 653 -3.49 4.94 20.15
CA PHE A 653 -3.44 3.50 20.39
C PHE A 653 -2.31 3.13 21.35
N LEU A 654 -2.62 2.32 22.38
CA LEU A 654 -1.67 1.89 23.39
C LEU A 654 -1.29 0.41 23.30
N GLY A 655 -2.13 -0.42 22.70
CA GLY A 655 -1.88 -1.85 22.51
C GLY A 655 -3.13 -2.70 22.67
N ARG A 656 -2.96 -4.01 22.84
CA ARG A 656 -4.05 -4.96 23.11
C ARG A 656 -3.98 -5.50 24.53
N ARG A 657 -5.15 -5.90 25.05
CA ARG A 657 -5.27 -6.60 26.33
C ARG A 657 -4.99 -8.10 26.20
N ASP A 658 -5.42 -8.71 25.09
CA ASP A 658 -5.35 -10.14 24.82
C ASP A 658 -4.07 -10.55 24.06
N ASP A 659 -3.92 -11.86 23.81
CA ASP A 659 -2.82 -12.46 23.03
C ASP A 659 -2.96 -12.20 21.51
N GLN A 660 -3.96 -11.45 21.07
CA GLN A 660 -4.19 -11.19 19.66
C GLN A 660 -3.13 -10.22 19.13
N VAL A 661 -2.64 -10.50 17.94
CA VAL A 661 -1.55 -9.74 17.32
C VAL A 661 -1.89 -9.37 15.88
N LYS A 662 -1.40 -8.20 15.45
CA LYS A 662 -1.39 -7.83 14.03
C LYS A 662 0.02 -8.06 13.50
N ILE A 663 0.15 -8.94 12.51
CA ILE A 663 1.42 -9.26 11.85
C ILE A 663 1.22 -9.09 10.34
N ARG A 664 1.90 -8.12 9.71
CA ARG A 664 1.77 -7.79 8.27
C ARG A 664 0.33 -7.42 7.89
N GLY A 665 -0.38 -6.75 8.79
CA GLY A 665 -1.80 -6.41 8.66
C GLY A 665 -2.77 -7.57 8.93
N PHE A 666 -2.30 -8.81 9.06
CA PHE A 666 -3.16 -9.94 9.40
C PHE A 666 -3.45 -9.95 10.90
N ARG A 667 -4.74 -9.97 11.25
CA ARG A 667 -5.20 -10.17 12.63
C ARG A 667 -5.12 -11.66 12.95
N ILE A 668 -4.20 -12.03 13.84
CA ILE A 668 -3.89 -13.41 14.20
C ILE A 668 -4.18 -13.62 15.69
N GLU A 669 -5.06 -14.57 15.98
CA GLU A 669 -5.24 -15.13 17.33
C GLU A 669 -4.19 -16.22 17.55
N VAL A 670 -3.21 -15.96 18.41
CA VAL A 670 -2.10 -16.90 18.66
C VAL A 670 -2.63 -18.23 19.24
N GLY A 671 -3.70 -18.16 20.03
CA GLY A 671 -4.42 -19.34 20.53
C GLY A 671 -5.01 -20.24 19.44
N GLU A 672 -5.30 -19.70 18.23
CA GLU A 672 -5.74 -20.54 17.10
C GLU A 672 -4.63 -21.53 16.72
N VAL A 673 -3.40 -21.02 16.63
CA VAL A 673 -2.22 -21.79 16.27
C VAL A 673 -1.83 -22.76 17.39
N ASP A 674 -1.92 -22.33 18.66
CA ASP A 674 -1.71 -23.19 19.83
C ASP A 674 -2.56 -24.47 19.73
N ASN A 675 -3.86 -24.32 19.46
CA ASN A 675 -4.81 -25.42 19.40
C ASN A 675 -4.57 -26.36 18.22
N HIS A 676 -4.16 -25.84 17.06
CA HIS A 676 -3.79 -26.69 15.92
C HIS A 676 -2.52 -27.50 16.20
N LEU A 677 -1.52 -26.91 16.88
CA LEU A 677 -0.33 -27.65 17.31
C LEU A 677 -0.66 -28.78 18.29
N LEU A 678 -1.58 -28.54 19.23
CA LEU A 678 -2.04 -29.55 20.19
C LEU A 678 -2.76 -30.74 19.53
N ARG A 679 -3.24 -30.59 18.29
CA ARG A 679 -3.89 -31.68 17.52
C ARG A 679 -2.90 -32.57 16.77
N VAL A 680 -1.61 -32.23 16.74
CA VAL A 680 -0.58 -33.04 16.09
C VAL A 680 -0.22 -34.24 16.96
N ASP A 681 -0.27 -35.44 16.37
CA ASP A 681 0.11 -36.68 17.04
C ASP A 681 1.52 -36.60 17.64
N GLY A 682 1.62 -36.81 18.96
CA GLY A 682 2.87 -36.78 19.72
C GLY A 682 3.16 -35.46 20.44
N VAL A 683 2.45 -34.38 20.11
CA VAL A 683 2.51 -33.10 20.86
C VAL A 683 1.61 -33.19 22.09
N ARG A 684 2.16 -32.88 23.27
CA ARG A 684 1.46 -32.88 24.56
C ARG A 684 1.04 -31.48 25.00
N ASP A 685 1.94 -30.52 24.90
CA ASP A 685 1.69 -29.11 25.21
C ASP A 685 2.21 -28.23 24.07
N ALA A 686 1.54 -27.11 23.79
CA ALA A 686 2.00 -26.15 22.80
C ALA A 686 1.70 -24.72 23.24
N ALA A 687 2.58 -23.80 22.89
CA ALA A 687 2.38 -22.36 23.03
C ALA A 687 3.17 -21.62 21.95
N VAL A 688 2.46 -20.81 21.20
CA VAL A 688 3.00 -19.88 20.22
C VAL A 688 3.12 -18.52 20.89
N VAL A 689 4.20 -17.82 20.57
CA VAL A 689 4.46 -16.46 21.03
C VAL A 689 4.86 -15.60 19.85
N VAL A 690 4.72 -14.28 20.02
CA VAL A 690 5.22 -13.33 19.03
C VAL A 690 6.58 -12.82 19.46
N ALA A 691 7.57 -13.05 18.61
CA ALA A 691 8.90 -12.49 18.78
C ALA A 691 9.10 -11.31 17.82
N ALA A 692 9.78 -10.27 18.32
CA ALA A 692 10.30 -9.21 17.48
C ALA A 692 11.69 -9.61 16.98
N ARG A 693 11.97 -9.33 15.72
CA ARG A 693 13.31 -9.47 15.13
C ARG A 693 14.15 -8.20 15.36
N PRO A 694 15.47 -8.23 15.12
CA PRO A 694 16.32 -7.04 15.21
C PRO A 694 15.85 -5.85 14.34
N ASP A 695 15.21 -6.13 13.20
CA ASP A 695 14.61 -5.10 12.32
C ASP A 695 13.25 -4.57 12.81
N GLY A 696 12.76 -5.07 13.95
CA GLY A 696 11.47 -4.71 14.55
C GLY A 696 10.26 -5.41 13.91
N SER A 697 10.45 -6.29 12.93
CA SER A 697 9.36 -7.10 12.37
C SER A 697 8.90 -8.18 13.34
N LYS A 698 7.59 -8.48 13.35
CA LYS A 698 6.99 -9.51 14.21
C LYS A 698 6.84 -10.82 13.45
N HIS A 699 6.99 -11.93 14.17
CA HIS A 699 6.74 -13.28 13.65
C HIS A 699 6.28 -14.23 14.76
N LEU A 700 5.65 -15.33 14.36
CA LEU A 700 5.18 -16.39 15.25
C LEU A 700 6.32 -17.41 15.50
N VAL A 701 6.57 -17.72 16.77
CA VAL A 701 7.51 -18.75 17.24
C VAL A 701 6.71 -19.79 18.03
N ALA A 702 6.76 -21.05 17.63
CA ALA A 702 6.07 -22.13 18.31
C ALA A 702 6.98 -22.86 19.29
N PHE A 703 6.51 -23.05 20.51
CA PHE A 703 7.10 -23.97 21.48
C PHE A 703 6.17 -25.14 21.70
N TYR A 704 6.72 -26.34 21.77
CA TYR A 704 5.92 -27.53 22.03
C TYR A 704 6.67 -28.54 22.89
N SER A 705 5.90 -29.33 23.64
CA SER A 705 6.39 -30.48 24.40
C SER A 705 5.91 -31.78 23.78
N ALA A 706 6.80 -32.76 23.68
CA ALA A 706 6.56 -34.07 23.07
C ALA A 706 7.55 -35.10 23.65
N ALA A 707 7.23 -36.39 23.52
CA ALA A 707 8.11 -37.48 23.98
C ALA A 707 9.44 -37.53 23.21
N GLY A 708 9.46 -37.00 21.99
CA GLY A 708 10.65 -36.75 21.18
C GLY A 708 10.39 -35.59 20.22
N GLU A 709 11.46 -35.03 19.66
CA GLU A 709 11.36 -33.95 18.68
C GLU A 709 10.60 -34.41 17.43
N VAL A 710 9.55 -33.66 17.08
CA VAL A 710 8.82 -33.82 15.84
C VAL A 710 9.52 -32.97 14.78
N PRO A 711 9.86 -33.52 13.59
CA PRO A 711 10.50 -32.74 12.55
C PRO A 711 9.72 -31.46 12.20
N GLN A 712 10.42 -30.34 12.13
CA GLN A 712 9.82 -29.02 11.88
C GLN A 712 9.01 -28.99 10.57
N ASP A 713 9.50 -29.63 9.52
CA ASP A 713 8.80 -29.71 8.23
C ASP A 713 7.47 -30.46 8.33
N THR A 714 7.38 -31.49 9.18
CA THR A 714 6.14 -32.21 9.45
C THR A 714 5.14 -31.32 10.16
N LEU A 715 5.56 -30.58 11.20
CA LEU A 715 4.69 -29.63 11.90
C LEU A 715 4.20 -28.53 10.97
N ARG A 716 5.08 -27.98 10.13
CA ARG A 716 4.74 -26.95 9.15
C ARG A 716 3.72 -27.45 8.13
N ALA A 717 3.91 -28.67 7.60
CA ALA A 717 2.99 -29.29 6.65
C ALA A 717 1.61 -29.52 7.27
N LEU A 718 1.54 -30.16 8.43
CA LEU A 718 0.28 -30.46 9.12
C LEU A 718 -0.51 -29.19 9.51
N LEU A 719 0.18 -28.15 9.98
CA LEU A 719 -0.49 -26.87 10.25
C LEU A 719 -1.00 -26.21 8.96
N GLY A 720 -0.26 -26.31 7.86
CA GLY A 720 -0.64 -25.75 6.56
C GLY A 720 -1.89 -26.40 5.93
N GLU A 721 -2.27 -27.60 6.37
CA GLU A 721 -3.50 -28.27 5.91
C GLU A 721 -4.77 -27.60 6.45
N SER A 722 -4.69 -26.91 7.60
CA SER A 722 -5.86 -26.30 8.26
C SER A 722 -5.76 -24.80 8.49
N LEU A 723 -4.55 -24.25 8.56
CA LEU A 723 -4.29 -22.83 8.79
C LEU A 723 -3.87 -22.11 7.50
N PRO A 724 -4.25 -20.85 7.31
CA PRO A 724 -3.67 -19.99 6.29
C PRO A 724 -2.16 -19.87 6.48
N SER A 725 -1.43 -19.71 5.38
CA SER A 725 0.03 -19.62 5.37
C SER A 725 0.59 -18.54 6.29
N TYR A 726 -0.12 -17.42 6.48
CA TYR A 726 0.31 -16.33 7.38
C TYR A 726 0.16 -16.66 8.88
N MET A 727 -0.60 -17.70 9.25
CA MET A 727 -0.75 -18.15 10.65
C MET A 727 0.22 -19.28 11.01
N VAL A 728 0.92 -19.87 10.03
CA VAL A 728 1.88 -20.95 10.30
C VAL A 728 3.17 -20.36 10.92
N PRO A 729 3.65 -20.86 12.07
CA PRO A 729 4.86 -20.37 12.73
C PRO A 729 6.11 -20.40 11.86
N ALA A 730 6.99 -19.41 12.05
CA ALA A 730 8.26 -19.35 11.31
C ALA A 730 9.25 -20.40 11.82
N SER A 731 9.32 -20.60 13.14
CA SER A 731 10.18 -21.58 13.79
C SER A 731 9.43 -22.41 14.86
N PHE A 732 9.95 -23.60 15.15
CA PHE A 732 9.37 -24.55 16.08
C PHE A 732 10.46 -25.06 17.02
N HIS A 733 10.23 -24.96 18.33
CA HIS A 733 11.23 -25.29 19.35
C HIS A 733 10.67 -26.34 20.30
N TRP A 734 11.25 -27.55 20.20
CA TRP A 734 10.94 -28.65 21.11
C TRP A 734 11.51 -28.40 22.51
N ARG A 735 10.72 -28.75 23.53
CA ARG A 735 11.14 -28.79 24.93
C ARG A 735 10.59 -30.05 25.59
N THR A 736 11.32 -30.59 26.56
CA THR A 736 10.80 -31.71 27.37
C THR A 736 9.54 -31.32 28.13
N GLU A 737 9.48 -30.07 28.62
CA GLU A 737 8.34 -29.44 29.29
C GLU A 737 8.35 -27.94 29.01
N LEU A 738 7.16 -27.31 28.95
CA LEU A 738 7.04 -25.85 28.79
C LEU A 738 7.09 -25.16 30.16
N PRO A 739 7.69 -23.96 30.27
CA PRO A 739 7.73 -23.22 31.52
C PRO A 739 6.32 -22.87 31.96
N LEU A 740 6.04 -23.00 33.26
CA LEU A 740 4.75 -22.70 33.86
C LEU A 740 4.87 -21.50 34.81
N THR A 741 3.80 -20.72 34.89
CA THR A 741 3.61 -19.67 35.90
C THR A 741 3.40 -20.29 37.29
N GLY A 742 3.48 -19.49 38.36
CA GLY A 742 3.20 -19.95 39.73
C GLY A 742 1.79 -20.54 39.94
N ASN A 743 0.88 -20.33 38.98
CA ASN A 743 -0.48 -20.89 38.98
C ASN A 743 -0.63 -22.13 38.06
N GLY A 744 0.47 -22.69 37.55
CA GLY A 744 0.46 -23.92 36.75
C GLY A 744 0.03 -23.77 35.28
N LYS A 745 -0.19 -22.55 34.78
CA LYS A 745 -0.43 -22.27 33.35
C LYS A 745 0.88 -22.06 32.60
N ILE A 746 0.95 -22.35 31.30
CA ILE A 746 2.13 -22.06 30.47
C ILE A 746 2.51 -20.58 30.55
N ASP A 747 3.76 -20.30 30.88
CA ASP A 747 4.32 -18.95 31.00
C ASP A 747 4.74 -18.41 29.63
N LYS A 748 3.78 -17.84 28.90
CA LYS A 748 4.02 -17.20 27.61
C LYS A 748 4.99 -16.02 27.70
N LYS A 749 5.15 -15.36 28.85
CA LYS A 749 6.13 -14.27 29.03
C LYS A 749 7.55 -14.82 29.13
N ALA A 750 7.75 -15.92 29.87
CA ALA A 750 9.01 -16.64 29.88
C ALA A 750 9.35 -17.15 28.47
N LEU A 751 8.38 -17.73 27.75
CA LEU A 751 8.57 -18.17 26.36
C LEU A 751 8.86 -17.02 25.39
N THR A 752 8.21 -15.86 25.55
CA THR A 752 8.47 -14.67 24.71
C THR A 752 9.87 -14.12 24.96
N ARG A 753 10.30 -14.05 26.23
CA ARG A 753 11.69 -13.70 26.57
C ARG A 753 12.66 -14.73 26.02
N LEU A 754 12.32 -16.02 26.15
CA LEU A 754 13.12 -17.09 25.57
C LEU A 754 13.26 -16.86 24.07
N ALA A 755 12.16 -16.66 23.35
CA ALA A 755 12.13 -16.39 21.91
C ALA A 755 12.92 -15.15 21.49
N ALA A 756 12.95 -14.10 22.32
CA ALA A 756 13.76 -12.91 22.09
C ALA A 756 15.28 -13.17 22.23
N HIS A 757 15.67 -14.23 22.94
CA HIS A 757 17.06 -14.68 23.15
C HIS A 757 17.34 -16.05 22.51
N LEU A 758 16.37 -16.60 21.78
CA LEU A 758 16.62 -17.73 20.91
C LEU A 758 17.42 -17.12 19.77
N GLU A 759 18.74 -17.27 19.88
CA GLU A 759 19.62 -17.10 18.73
C GLU A 759 18.95 -17.86 17.56
N PRO A 760 18.69 -17.21 16.41
CA PRO A 760 18.30 -17.95 15.21
C PRO A 760 19.34 -19.06 15.06
N ALA A 761 18.86 -20.30 14.98
CA ALA A 761 19.62 -21.54 15.23
C ALA A 761 21.13 -21.34 15.06
N ASP A 762 21.91 -21.51 16.15
CA ASP A 762 23.37 -21.54 16.11
C ASP A 762 23.81 -22.08 14.76
N GLY A 763 24.64 -21.34 14.03
CA GLY A 763 25.13 -21.68 12.69
C GLY A 763 25.89 -23.01 12.67
N GLN A 764 25.21 -24.11 12.95
CA GLN A 764 25.65 -25.48 12.90
C GLN A 764 25.65 -25.86 11.43
N GLY A 765 26.66 -25.36 10.74
CA GLY A 765 26.85 -25.60 9.33
C GLY A 765 28.15 -24.95 8.88
N GLU A 766 28.69 -25.43 7.77
CA GLU A 766 29.90 -24.86 7.19
C GLU A 766 29.65 -23.40 6.77
N PRO A 767 30.61 -22.49 7.00
CA PRO A 767 30.47 -21.10 6.61
C PRO A 767 30.40 -20.93 5.08
N PRO A 768 29.81 -19.82 4.58
CA PRO A 768 29.84 -19.42 3.18
C PRO A 768 31.26 -19.51 2.61
N ASN A 769 31.47 -20.37 1.60
CA ASN A 769 32.82 -20.69 1.12
C ASN A 769 33.09 -20.21 -0.30
N THR A 770 32.05 -19.88 -1.08
CA THR A 770 32.20 -19.24 -2.40
C THR A 770 32.01 -17.72 -2.30
N PRO A 771 32.59 -16.92 -3.23
CA PRO A 771 32.36 -15.48 -3.25
C PRO A 771 30.89 -15.07 -3.37
N ALA A 772 30.07 -15.86 -4.09
CA ALA A 772 28.64 -15.61 -4.21
C ALA A 772 27.88 -15.95 -2.93
N GLU A 773 28.21 -17.06 -2.26
CA GLU A 773 27.63 -17.38 -0.96
C GLU A 773 27.97 -16.30 0.08
N GLN A 774 29.20 -15.79 0.09
CA GLN A 774 29.62 -14.73 1.00
C GLN A 774 28.89 -13.42 0.74
N ARG A 775 28.70 -13.05 -0.53
CA ARG A 775 27.94 -11.86 -0.92
C ARG A 775 26.47 -12.00 -0.54
N LEU A 776 25.84 -13.12 -0.91
CA LEU A 776 24.45 -13.39 -0.58
C LEU A 776 24.22 -13.48 0.93
N ALA A 777 25.17 -14.05 1.69
CA ALA A 777 25.11 -14.06 3.15
C ALA A 777 25.18 -12.64 3.72
N ALA A 778 26.01 -11.74 3.16
CA ALA A 778 26.03 -10.34 3.59
C ALA A 778 24.70 -9.63 3.29
N ASP A 779 24.08 -9.93 2.15
CA ASP A 779 22.77 -9.37 1.79
C ASP A 779 21.65 -9.92 2.68
N TRP A 780 21.67 -11.22 2.98
CA TRP A 780 20.77 -11.84 3.97
C TRP A 780 20.96 -11.23 5.36
N ALA A 781 22.20 -11.09 5.82
CA ALA A 781 22.52 -10.47 7.11
C ALA A 781 21.94 -9.05 7.21
N HIS A 782 22.06 -8.27 6.12
CA HIS A 782 21.51 -6.93 6.06
C HIS A 782 19.98 -6.92 6.06
N VAL A 783 19.35 -7.78 5.25
CA VAL A 783 17.89 -7.86 5.11
C VAL A 783 17.21 -8.41 6.35
N LEU A 784 17.83 -9.39 7.02
CA LEU A 784 17.29 -10.07 8.20
C LEU A 784 17.71 -9.39 9.51
N GLY A 785 18.70 -8.49 9.47
CA GLY A 785 19.23 -7.81 10.66
C GLY A 785 20.01 -8.72 11.60
N ILE A 786 20.64 -9.78 11.08
CA ILE A 786 21.40 -10.77 11.86
C ILE A 786 22.90 -10.68 11.55
N PRO A 787 23.80 -11.05 12.47
CA PRO A 787 25.24 -11.15 12.18
C PRO A 787 25.51 -12.14 11.05
N VAL A 788 26.35 -11.76 10.07
CA VAL A 788 26.73 -12.65 8.95
C VAL A 788 27.35 -13.97 9.41
N ALA A 789 27.98 -13.98 10.60
CA ALA A 789 28.56 -15.17 11.21
C ALA A 789 27.51 -16.26 11.57
N GLN A 790 26.23 -15.90 11.65
CA GLN A 790 25.12 -16.83 11.93
C GLN A 790 24.60 -17.52 10.66
N ILE A 791 25.07 -17.13 9.47
CA ILE A 791 24.55 -17.62 8.19
C ILE A 791 25.50 -18.70 7.65
N SER A 792 25.09 -19.97 7.74
CA SER A 792 25.82 -21.09 7.15
C SER A 792 25.41 -21.33 5.69
N ARG A 793 26.20 -22.10 4.94
CA ARG A 793 25.88 -22.49 3.55
C ARG A 793 24.56 -23.25 3.42
N THR A 794 24.20 -24.02 4.44
CA THR A 794 22.98 -24.83 4.47
C THR A 794 21.84 -24.12 5.20
N ALA A 795 22.03 -22.85 5.59
CA ALA A 795 21.00 -22.10 6.26
C ALA A 795 19.82 -21.84 5.33
N ASN A 796 18.62 -22.06 5.83
CA ASN A 796 17.37 -21.74 5.16
C ASN A 796 16.95 -20.31 5.51
N PHE A 797 16.59 -19.53 4.49
CA PHE A 797 16.20 -18.12 4.61
C PHE A 797 15.08 -17.92 5.63
N PHE A 798 14.05 -18.78 5.61
CA PHE A 798 12.88 -18.66 6.48
C PHE A 798 13.16 -19.10 7.91
N ASP A 799 14.02 -20.11 8.09
CA ASP A 799 14.44 -20.56 9.43
C ASP A 799 15.30 -19.51 10.13
N LEU A 800 16.07 -18.72 9.37
CA LEU A 800 16.79 -17.53 9.86
C LEU A 800 15.89 -16.29 10.05
N GLY A 801 14.57 -16.43 9.91
CA GLY A 801 13.62 -15.34 10.08
C GLY A 801 13.24 -14.61 8.79
N GLY A 802 13.52 -15.17 7.63
CA GLY A 802 13.00 -14.72 6.34
C GLY A 802 11.47 -14.74 6.29
N THR A 803 10.90 -13.92 5.43
CA THR A 803 9.46 -13.69 5.23
C THR A 803 9.22 -13.29 3.78
N SER A 804 7.98 -13.36 3.28
CA SER A 804 7.68 -12.86 1.93
C SER A 804 8.09 -11.38 1.73
N LEU A 805 7.93 -10.55 2.77
CA LEU A 805 8.33 -9.14 2.72
C LEU A 805 9.85 -8.97 2.66
N SER A 806 10.58 -9.76 3.44
CA SER A 806 12.05 -9.74 3.41
C SER A 806 12.60 -10.42 2.16
N SER A 807 11.89 -11.39 1.56
CA SER A 807 12.21 -11.93 0.23
C SER A 807 12.11 -10.84 -0.82
N VAL A 808 11.05 -10.01 -0.80
CA VAL A 808 10.93 -8.85 -1.69
C VAL A 808 12.07 -7.85 -1.45
N ARG A 809 12.41 -7.53 -0.19
CA ARG A 809 13.56 -6.66 0.14
C ARG A 809 14.89 -7.22 -0.35
N LEU A 810 15.10 -8.52 -0.20
CA LEU A 810 16.29 -9.22 -0.69
C LEU A 810 16.39 -9.13 -2.21
N VAL A 811 15.29 -9.40 -2.91
CA VAL A 811 15.20 -9.31 -4.37
C VAL A 811 15.49 -7.89 -4.87
N ILE A 812 14.95 -6.86 -4.21
CA ILE A 812 15.26 -5.46 -4.51
C ILE A 812 16.76 -5.19 -4.33
N ARG A 813 17.35 -5.69 -3.24
CA ARG A 813 18.78 -5.51 -2.93
C ARG A 813 19.70 -6.25 -3.92
N LEU A 814 19.28 -7.41 -4.39
CA LEU A 814 19.96 -8.20 -5.42
C LEU A 814 19.65 -7.69 -6.84
N GLU A 815 19.10 -6.48 -6.97
CA GLU A 815 18.77 -5.84 -8.25
C GLU A 815 17.90 -6.72 -9.17
N ARG A 816 17.10 -7.61 -8.56
CA ARG A 816 16.15 -8.52 -9.23
C ARG A 816 16.79 -9.62 -10.08
N LEU A 817 18.02 -10.06 -9.75
CA LEU A 817 18.60 -11.29 -10.32
C LEU A 817 17.74 -12.55 -10.10
N ILE A 818 16.88 -12.53 -9.08
CA ILE A 818 15.97 -13.61 -8.72
C ILE A 818 14.61 -13.03 -8.33
N SER A 819 13.55 -13.84 -8.38
CA SER A 819 12.20 -13.44 -7.93
C SER A 819 11.96 -13.79 -6.44
N PRO A 820 10.95 -13.19 -5.77
CA PRO A 820 10.56 -13.64 -4.43
C PRO A 820 10.11 -15.11 -4.41
N GLY A 821 9.53 -15.60 -5.52
CA GLY A 821 9.16 -17.00 -5.71
C GLY A 821 10.38 -17.92 -5.73
N ASP A 822 11.51 -17.47 -6.26
CA ASP A 822 12.76 -18.22 -6.24
C ASP A 822 13.31 -18.38 -4.82
N VAL A 823 13.20 -17.35 -3.98
CA VAL A 823 13.57 -17.43 -2.55
C VAL A 823 12.69 -18.46 -1.83
N ASN A 824 11.39 -18.53 -2.16
CA ASN A 824 10.47 -19.52 -1.57
C ASN A 824 10.81 -20.95 -2.03
N ARG A 825 11.13 -21.13 -3.32
CA ARG A 825 11.41 -22.44 -3.92
C ARG A 825 12.80 -22.98 -3.56
N VAL A 826 13.78 -22.08 -3.45
CA VAL A 826 15.19 -22.39 -3.19
C VAL A 826 15.67 -21.59 -1.97
N PRO A 827 15.18 -21.92 -0.77
CA PRO A 827 15.42 -21.09 0.41
C PRO A 827 16.81 -21.30 1.04
N VAL A 828 17.61 -22.24 0.56
CA VAL A 828 18.92 -22.57 1.15
C VAL A 828 20.03 -21.68 0.55
N LEU A 829 20.88 -21.07 1.39
CA LEU A 829 21.88 -20.08 0.97
C LEU A 829 22.74 -20.56 -0.20
N ALA A 830 23.34 -21.75 -0.11
CA ALA A 830 24.23 -22.26 -1.16
C ALA A 830 23.52 -22.52 -2.49
N ASP A 831 22.25 -22.94 -2.45
CA ASP A 831 21.47 -23.20 -3.65
C ASP A 831 20.94 -21.90 -4.26
N LEU A 832 20.54 -20.93 -3.42
CA LEU A 832 20.12 -19.61 -3.86
C LEU A 832 21.31 -18.81 -4.42
N ALA A 833 22.50 -18.91 -3.83
CA ALA A 833 23.72 -18.30 -4.34
C ALA A 833 24.08 -18.83 -5.73
N ARG A 834 23.88 -20.14 -5.96
CA ARG A 834 24.05 -20.76 -7.28
C ARG A 834 23.04 -20.22 -8.28
N LEU A 835 21.78 -20.07 -7.88
CA LEU A 835 20.74 -19.47 -8.73
C LEU A 835 21.09 -18.02 -9.09
N VAL A 836 21.53 -17.21 -8.12
CA VAL A 836 21.96 -15.82 -8.31
C VAL A 836 23.20 -15.76 -9.23
N GLU A 837 24.17 -16.66 -9.08
CA GLU A 837 25.32 -16.73 -10.01
C GLU A 837 24.91 -17.14 -11.42
N MET A 838 23.96 -18.07 -11.55
CA MET A 838 23.45 -18.50 -12.85
C MET A 838 22.68 -17.36 -13.53
N ALA A 839 21.86 -16.63 -12.77
CA ALA A 839 21.16 -15.44 -13.23
C ALA A 839 22.12 -14.30 -13.58
N GLY A 840 23.14 -14.03 -12.75
CA GLY A 840 24.15 -13.00 -13.00
C GLY A 840 25.16 -13.34 -14.12
N ARG A 841 25.26 -14.62 -14.53
CA ARG A 841 25.99 -15.05 -15.74
C ARG A 841 25.12 -15.04 -16.99
N SER A 842 23.81 -14.87 -16.83
CA SER A 842 22.84 -14.75 -17.89
C SER A 842 22.23 -13.35 -17.86
N ASP A 843 23.02 -12.35 -18.28
CA ASP A 843 22.48 -11.12 -18.88
C ASP A 843 21.76 -11.50 -20.19
N SER A 844 20.60 -12.16 -20.06
CA SER A 844 19.71 -12.56 -21.14
C SER A 844 18.27 -12.64 -20.59
N PRO A 845 17.33 -11.89 -21.16
CA PRO A 845 15.97 -11.78 -20.63
C PRO A 845 15.18 -13.06 -20.90
N THR A 846 14.70 -13.74 -19.86
CA THR A 846 13.74 -14.84 -20.00
C THR A 846 12.31 -14.34 -19.81
N ALA A 847 11.52 -14.55 -20.86
CA ALA A 847 10.09 -14.32 -20.95
C ALA A 847 9.28 -15.32 -20.13
N GLU A 848 8.23 -14.85 -19.44
CA GLU A 848 7.16 -15.69 -18.90
C GLU A 848 6.15 -16.07 -19.99
N THR A 849 5.84 -17.35 -20.07
CA THR A 849 4.90 -17.98 -21.01
C THR A 849 3.45 -17.76 -20.60
N ALA A 850 2.67 -17.05 -21.42
CA ALA A 850 1.21 -17.02 -21.34
C ALA A 850 0.62 -17.71 -22.58
N SER A 851 -0.14 -18.79 -22.39
CA SER A 851 -0.86 -19.49 -23.46
C SER A 851 -2.26 -18.90 -23.65
N GLY A 852 -2.48 -18.19 -24.75
CA GLY A 852 -3.80 -17.72 -25.18
C GLY A 852 -3.74 -17.27 -26.65
N PRO A 853 -4.83 -17.39 -27.43
CA PRO A 853 -4.82 -17.07 -28.86
C PRO A 853 -4.61 -15.56 -29.08
N ALA A 854 -3.79 -15.21 -30.07
CA ALA A 854 -3.45 -13.83 -30.41
C ALA A 854 -4.72 -13.00 -30.71
N ARG A 855 -4.96 -11.92 -29.94
CA ARG A 855 -6.03 -10.94 -30.22
C ARG A 855 -5.44 -9.77 -31.01
N ILE A 856 -6.01 -9.52 -32.19
CA ILE A 856 -5.77 -8.32 -32.98
C ILE A 856 -6.71 -7.22 -32.44
N PRO A 857 -6.20 -6.01 -32.12
CA PRO A 857 -7.01 -4.93 -31.57
C PRO A 857 -8.24 -4.61 -32.43
N GLY A 858 -9.40 -4.49 -31.79
CA GLY A 858 -10.63 -4.01 -32.42
C GLY A 858 -10.60 -2.51 -32.74
N PRO A 859 -11.64 -1.97 -33.39
CA PRO A 859 -11.73 -0.57 -33.84
C PRO A 859 -11.75 0.51 -32.73
N ALA A 860 -11.49 0.15 -31.47
CA ALA A 860 -11.56 1.03 -30.29
C ALA A 860 -10.21 1.65 -29.87
N ALA A 861 -9.10 1.36 -30.55
CA ALA A 861 -7.83 2.03 -30.26
C ALA A 861 -7.88 3.50 -30.73
N GLU A 862 -7.55 4.44 -29.83
CA GLU A 862 -7.52 5.87 -30.13
C GLU A 862 -6.55 6.17 -31.28
N VAL A 863 -7.00 7.01 -32.23
CA VAL A 863 -6.18 7.51 -33.33
C VAL A 863 -5.02 8.30 -32.74
N GLY A 864 -3.78 7.91 -33.06
CA GLY A 864 -2.56 8.49 -32.48
C GLY A 864 -1.85 7.59 -31.47
N THR A 865 -2.39 6.41 -31.13
CA THR A 865 -1.67 5.38 -30.34
C THR A 865 -1.17 4.24 -31.24
N ILE A 866 -0.05 3.60 -30.87
CA ILE A 866 0.44 2.41 -31.57
C ILE A 866 -0.16 1.17 -30.93
N PRO A 867 -1.00 0.41 -31.63
CA PRO A 867 -1.56 -0.82 -31.09
C PRO A 867 -0.45 -1.85 -30.85
N ILE A 868 -0.57 -2.58 -29.74
CA ILE A 868 0.33 -3.69 -29.41
C ILE A 868 -0.38 -5.01 -29.67
N VAL A 869 0.14 -5.83 -30.58
CA VAL A 869 -0.31 -7.20 -30.84
C VAL A 869 0.58 -8.15 -30.06
N ARG A 870 -0.01 -8.98 -29.18
CA ARG A 870 0.73 -10.02 -28.46
C ARG A 870 0.56 -11.35 -29.20
N ALA A 871 1.66 -11.86 -29.74
CA ALA A 871 1.75 -13.16 -30.37
C ALA A 871 2.07 -14.22 -29.30
N VAL A 872 1.44 -15.39 -29.44
CA VAL A 872 1.76 -16.60 -28.71
C VAL A 872 1.90 -17.68 -29.77
N THR A 873 3.12 -18.13 -30.03
CA THR A 873 3.41 -19.09 -31.10
C THR A 873 4.72 -19.81 -30.85
N ASP A 874 4.76 -21.10 -31.19
CA ASP A 874 5.98 -21.90 -31.26
C ASP A 874 6.64 -21.84 -32.66
N SER A 875 5.94 -21.25 -33.66
CA SER A 875 6.43 -21.00 -35.01
C SER A 875 6.16 -19.54 -35.43
N PRO A 876 7.10 -18.61 -35.16
CA PRO A 876 6.92 -17.19 -35.45
C PRO A 876 6.67 -16.87 -36.93
N ALA A 877 7.35 -17.57 -37.84
CA ALA A 877 7.23 -17.33 -39.29
C ALA A 877 5.88 -17.78 -39.86
N ASP A 878 5.35 -18.91 -39.40
CA ASP A 878 4.04 -19.40 -39.84
C ASP A 878 2.91 -18.51 -39.28
N TRP A 879 3.01 -18.13 -38.00
CA TRP A 879 2.10 -17.15 -37.39
C TRP A 879 2.08 -15.84 -38.17
N ALA A 880 3.25 -15.34 -38.54
CA ALA A 880 3.37 -14.11 -39.31
C ALA A 880 2.70 -14.22 -40.68
N ALA A 881 2.83 -15.38 -41.35
CA ALA A 881 2.17 -15.65 -42.62
C ALA A 881 0.63 -15.70 -42.48
N GLU A 882 0.12 -16.33 -41.42
CA GLU A 882 -1.32 -16.41 -41.14
C GLU A 882 -1.94 -15.06 -40.78
N GLN A 883 -1.22 -14.24 -40.00
CA GLN A 883 -1.72 -12.95 -39.53
C GLN A 883 -1.45 -11.80 -40.50
N ARG A 884 -0.68 -12.02 -41.57
CA ARG A 884 -0.25 -10.99 -42.52
C ARG A 884 -1.38 -10.05 -42.96
N ALA A 885 -2.50 -10.58 -43.46
CA ALA A 885 -3.60 -9.74 -43.95
C ALA A 885 -4.19 -8.84 -42.85
N HIS A 886 -4.30 -9.34 -41.61
CA HIS A 886 -4.82 -8.59 -40.48
C HIS A 886 -3.84 -7.54 -39.97
N LEU A 887 -2.55 -7.86 -39.90
CA LEU A 887 -1.50 -6.92 -39.48
C LEU A 887 -1.38 -5.78 -40.49
N HIS A 888 -1.45 -6.07 -41.79
CA HIS A 888 -1.48 -5.06 -42.85
C HIS A 888 -2.70 -4.14 -42.74
N ALA A 889 -3.89 -4.70 -42.50
CA ALA A 889 -5.09 -3.89 -42.30
C ALA A 889 -5.00 -3.01 -41.03
N ALA A 890 -4.41 -3.53 -39.95
CA ALA A 890 -4.18 -2.78 -38.72
C ALA A 890 -3.18 -1.64 -38.93
N VAL A 891 -2.07 -1.90 -39.63
CA VAL A 891 -1.05 -0.88 -39.93
C VAL A 891 -1.62 0.19 -40.87
N ALA A 892 -2.41 -0.18 -41.88
CA ALA A 892 -3.08 0.79 -42.74
C ALA A 892 -4.06 1.71 -41.97
N ARG A 893 -4.65 1.22 -40.88
CA ARG A 893 -5.54 1.99 -40.01
C ARG A 893 -4.79 2.88 -39.01
N HIS A 894 -3.76 2.34 -38.37
CA HIS A 894 -3.11 2.97 -37.21
C HIS A 894 -1.74 3.58 -37.51
N GLY A 895 -1.22 3.40 -38.72
CA GLY A 895 0.09 3.91 -39.16
C GLY A 895 1.29 3.13 -38.63
N ALA A 896 1.20 2.51 -37.47
CA ALA A 896 2.21 1.60 -36.94
C ALA A 896 1.57 0.53 -36.04
N LEU A 897 2.32 -0.54 -35.79
CA LEU A 897 1.95 -1.64 -34.91
C LEU A 897 3.20 -2.22 -34.24
N LEU A 898 3.14 -2.48 -32.93
CA LEU A 898 4.17 -3.23 -32.22
C LEU A 898 3.70 -4.66 -31.95
N ILE A 899 4.47 -5.65 -32.39
CA ILE A 899 4.21 -7.07 -32.15
C ILE A 899 5.16 -7.56 -31.06
N ARG A 900 4.61 -8.09 -29.96
CA ARG A 900 5.36 -8.66 -28.83
C ARG A 900 5.11 -10.15 -28.71
N GLY A 901 6.08 -10.89 -28.18
CA GLY A 901 5.90 -12.32 -27.86
C GLY A 901 6.23 -13.31 -28.99
N LEU A 902 6.87 -12.84 -30.08
CA LEU A 902 7.38 -13.74 -31.13
C LEU A 902 8.66 -14.48 -30.75
N GLY A 903 9.35 -14.05 -29.68
CA GLY A 903 10.48 -14.77 -29.12
C GLY A 903 11.69 -14.92 -30.05
N LEU A 904 11.89 -13.98 -30.98
CA LEU A 904 12.99 -14.02 -31.96
C LEU A 904 14.35 -13.87 -31.27
N ARG A 905 15.31 -14.74 -31.58
CA ARG A 905 16.64 -14.76 -30.93
C ARG A 905 17.77 -14.56 -31.92
N THR A 906 17.55 -14.84 -33.20
CA THR A 906 18.58 -14.80 -34.26
C THR A 906 18.16 -13.91 -35.44
N ALA A 907 19.15 -13.46 -36.22
CA ALA A 907 18.88 -12.63 -37.41
C ALA A 907 18.20 -13.44 -38.52
N GLU A 908 18.46 -14.74 -38.57
CA GLU A 908 17.83 -15.69 -39.47
C GLU A 908 16.34 -15.89 -39.14
N GLU A 909 15.98 -16.03 -37.86
CA GLU A 909 14.58 -16.11 -37.40
C GLU A 909 13.82 -14.81 -37.68
N ALA A 910 14.44 -13.67 -37.37
CA ALA A 910 13.86 -12.37 -37.72
C ALA A 910 13.69 -12.24 -39.24
N GLY A 911 14.70 -12.61 -40.04
CA GLY A 911 14.62 -12.60 -41.50
C GLY A 911 13.46 -13.46 -42.01
N ALA A 912 13.28 -14.66 -41.47
CA ALA A 912 12.18 -15.54 -41.85
C ALA A 912 10.80 -14.95 -41.52
N VAL A 913 10.64 -14.28 -40.37
CA VAL A 913 9.38 -13.60 -40.00
C VAL A 913 9.12 -12.39 -40.89
N LEU A 914 10.13 -11.55 -41.08
CA LEU A 914 10.02 -10.34 -41.90
C LEU A 914 9.70 -10.67 -43.37
N ASP A 915 10.28 -11.75 -43.89
CA ASP A 915 9.99 -12.28 -45.24
C ASP A 915 8.53 -12.69 -45.41
N ARG A 916 7.89 -13.22 -44.37
CA ARG A 916 6.47 -13.62 -44.41
C ARG A 916 5.52 -12.43 -44.31
N LEU A 917 5.95 -11.33 -43.68
CA LEU A 917 5.16 -10.12 -43.53
C LEU A 917 5.24 -9.18 -44.75
N ARG A 918 6.33 -9.19 -45.52
CA ARG A 918 6.46 -8.37 -46.74
C ARG A 918 5.66 -8.92 -47.94
N HIS A 919 5.23 -8.05 -48.84
CA HIS A 919 4.47 -8.40 -50.03
C HIS A 919 5.39 -8.60 -51.25
N GLU A 920 6.19 -7.60 -51.59
CA GLU A 920 7.26 -7.64 -52.60
C GLU A 920 8.55 -7.03 -52.04
N ALA A 921 9.71 -7.51 -52.53
CA ALA A 921 11.00 -6.95 -52.17
C ALA A 921 11.32 -5.74 -53.05
N MET A 922 11.68 -4.61 -52.44
CA MET A 922 12.13 -3.43 -53.18
C MET A 922 13.54 -3.67 -53.75
N ALA A 923 13.75 -3.40 -55.05
CA ALA A 923 15.06 -3.56 -55.70
C ALA A 923 16.09 -2.56 -55.15
N GLU A 924 17.19 -3.10 -54.64
CA GLU A 924 18.29 -2.36 -54.05
C GLU A 924 19.09 -1.64 -55.14
N ARG A 925 19.03 -0.30 -55.12
CA ARG A 925 20.01 0.59 -55.76
C ARG A 925 20.23 1.75 -54.77
N GLU A 926 20.92 1.38 -53.69
CA GLU A 926 21.75 2.17 -52.76
C GLU A 926 21.15 3.26 -51.84
N ALA A 927 21.72 3.36 -50.62
CA ALA A 927 22.06 4.61 -49.92
C ALA A 927 22.92 4.46 -48.61
N VAL A 928 24.05 5.19 -48.59
CA VAL A 928 24.84 5.82 -47.50
C VAL A 928 25.48 4.99 -46.36
N ALA A 929 25.11 3.75 -46.11
CA ALA A 929 25.92 2.89 -45.23
C ALA A 929 25.99 1.46 -45.77
N PRO A 930 27.18 0.83 -45.88
CA PRO A 930 27.27 -0.58 -46.22
C PRO A 930 26.59 -1.38 -45.11
N ARG A 931 25.33 -1.78 -45.34
CA ARG A 931 24.57 -2.59 -44.40
C ARG A 931 24.94 -4.05 -44.61
N GLN A 932 25.08 -4.75 -43.49
CA GLN A 932 25.19 -6.19 -43.53
C GLN A 932 23.82 -6.78 -43.93
N GLU A 933 23.79 -7.50 -45.05
CA GLU A 933 22.62 -8.27 -45.47
C GLU A 933 22.60 -9.63 -44.76
N TYR A 934 21.46 -9.98 -44.16
CA TYR A 934 21.26 -11.26 -43.49
C TYR A 934 20.59 -12.30 -44.40
N ALA A 935 19.67 -11.84 -45.25
CA ALA A 935 18.96 -12.61 -46.27
C ALA A 935 18.46 -11.63 -47.35
N ALA A 936 18.04 -12.14 -48.52
CA ALA A 936 17.63 -11.31 -49.65
C ALA A 936 16.62 -10.20 -49.25
N GLY A 937 17.09 -8.94 -49.14
CA GLY A 937 16.27 -7.79 -48.76
C GLY A 937 15.92 -7.66 -47.26
N VAL A 938 16.66 -8.32 -46.38
CA VAL A 938 16.65 -8.14 -44.92
C VAL A 938 18.03 -7.66 -44.45
N LEU A 939 18.06 -6.48 -43.85
CA LEU A 939 19.28 -5.71 -43.60
C LEU A 939 19.50 -5.46 -42.11
N SER A 940 20.75 -5.22 -41.70
CA SER A 940 21.06 -4.66 -40.39
C SER A 940 20.71 -3.17 -40.31
N ALA A 941 20.00 -2.78 -39.26
CA ALA A 941 19.71 -1.38 -38.91
C ALA A 941 20.64 -0.83 -37.81
N SER A 942 21.74 -1.53 -37.50
CA SER A 942 22.67 -1.19 -36.41
C SER A 942 24.00 -0.57 -36.87
N VAL A 943 24.20 -0.29 -38.16
CA VAL A 943 25.50 0.17 -38.72
C VAL A 943 25.78 1.67 -38.48
N TRP A 944 24.95 2.37 -37.70
CA TRP A 944 25.08 3.80 -37.38
C TRP A 944 25.60 4.04 -35.95
N PRO A 945 26.44 5.07 -35.70
CA PRO A 945 26.97 5.40 -34.36
C PRO A 945 25.90 5.38 -33.27
N ALA A 946 26.18 4.72 -32.15
CA ALA A 946 25.20 4.47 -31.10
C ALA A 946 24.76 5.75 -30.36
N ASP A 947 25.66 6.72 -30.26
CA ASP A 947 25.49 8.02 -29.62
C ASP A 947 24.73 9.04 -30.47
N GLN A 948 24.36 8.69 -31.70
CA GLN A 948 23.66 9.58 -32.62
C GLN A 948 22.23 9.10 -32.92
N PRO A 949 21.26 10.02 -33.04
CA PRO A 949 19.95 9.66 -33.56
C PRO A 949 20.09 9.19 -35.01
N MET A 950 19.27 8.22 -35.41
CA MET A 950 19.25 7.72 -36.79
C MET A 950 17.80 7.65 -37.29
N CYS A 951 17.51 8.34 -38.38
CA CYS A 951 16.23 8.27 -39.07
C CYS A 951 16.39 7.42 -40.34
N MET A 952 15.67 6.30 -40.46
CA MET A 952 15.75 5.42 -41.64
C MET A 952 15.20 6.06 -42.93
N HIS A 953 14.69 7.29 -42.86
CA HIS A 953 14.15 8.04 -43.99
C HIS A 953 15.23 8.72 -44.87
N HIS A 954 16.48 8.82 -44.40
CA HIS A 954 17.57 9.41 -45.20
C HIS A 954 17.84 8.63 -46.50
N GLU A 955 17.57 7.33 -46.50
CA GLU A 955 18.07 6.37 -47.48
C GLU A 955 17.23 6.28 -48.75
N LEU A 956 16.05 6.90 -48.77
CA LEU A 956 15.05 6.73 -49.84
C LEU A 956 14.65 8.08 -50.48
N SER A 957 15.35 9.13 -50.09
CA SER A 957 15.13 10.52 -50.47
C SER A 957 15.57 10.85 -51.90
N TYR A 958 15.82 9.87 -52.76
CA TYR A 958 16.34 10.03 -54.12
C TYR A 958 15.34 9.60 -55.20
N ARG A 959 14.32 8.83 -54.82
CA ARG A 959 13.41 8.16 -55.76
C ARG A 959 12.01 8.75 -55.71
N ARG A 960 11.25 8.54 -56.80
CA ARG A 960 9.79 8.63 -56.77
C ARG A 960 9.15 7.44 -56.07
N GLU A 961 9.83 6.31 -55.98
CA GLU A 961 9.36 5.12 -55.27
C GLU A 961 9.98 5.04 -53.88
N VAL A 962 9.15 4.95 -52.85
CA VAL A 962 9.55 4.76 -51.45
C VAL A 962 8.88 3.49 -50.90
N PRO A 963 9.49 2.73 -49.97
CA PRO A 963 8.80 1.61 -49.35
C PRO A 963 7.57 2.13 -48.62
N GLY A 964 6.40 1.56 -48.90
CA GLY A 964 5.16 1.86 -48.19
C GLY A 964 5.15 1.26 -46.79
N LEU A 965 5.82 0.12 -46.59
CA LEU A 965 5.96 -0.53 -45.29
C LEU A 965 7.44 -0.72 -44.93
N VAL A 966 7.75 -0.45 -43.66
CA VAL A 966 9.06 -0.76 -43.07
C VAL A 966 8.84 -1.64 -41.85
N LEU A 967 9.53 -2.77 -41.82
CA LEU A 967 9.47 -3.73 -40.72
C LEU A 967 10.79 -3.73 -39.97
N PHE A 968 10.73 -3.69 -38.63
CA PHE A 968 11.89 -3.76 -37.75
C PHE A 968 11.75 -4.92 -36.79
N ALA A 969 12.84 -5.65 -36.53
CA ALA A 969 12.89 -6.69 -35.50
C ALA A 969 14.01 -6.39 -34.50
N CYS A 970 13.68 -6.42 -33.21
CA CYS A 970 14.61 -6.22 -32.12
C CYS A 970 15.20 -7.55 -31.66
N LEU A 971 16.48 -7.81 -31.93
CA LEU A 971 17.17 -9.02 -31.45
C LEU A 971 17.90 -8.76 -30.14
N ALA A 972 18.44 -7.56 -29.98
CA ALA A 972 19.02 -7.10 -28.73
C ALA A 972 18.72 -5.60 -28.57
N PRO A 973 18.03 -5.18 -27.50
CA PRO A 973 17.87 -3.76 -27.18
C PRO A 973 19.18 -3.20 -26.60
N GLY A 974 19.37 -1.87 -26.70
CA GLY A 974 20.45 -1.21 -25.98
C GLY A 974 20.27 -1.35 -24.46
N THR A 975 21.37 -1.24 -23.72
CA THR A 975 21.38 -1.25 -22.24
C THR A 975 20.69 -0.01 -21.67
N THR A 976 20.85 1.14 -22.32
CA THR A 976 20.16 2.41 -22.03
C THR A 976 19.84 3.12 -23.35
N GLY A 977 18.76 3.90 -23.41
CA GLY A 977 18.33 4.62 -24.63
C GLY A 977 17.81 3.71 -25.75
N GLY A 978 17.82 4.21 -26.99
CA GLY A 978 17.51 3.42 -28.19
C GLY A 978 16.03 3.15 -28.44
N ALA A 979 15.15 3.93 -27.81
CA ALA A 979 13.73 3.94 -28.14
C ALA A 979 13.54 4.33 -29.61
N THR A 980 12.42 3.89 -30.17
CA THR A 980 12.00 4.38 -31.49
C THR A 980 10.84 5.34 -31.29
N GLY A 981 11.12 6.62 -31.55
CA GLY A 981 10.12 7.67 -31.59
C GLY A 981 9.28 7.52 -32.85
N ILE A 982 7.97 7.64 -32.72
CA ILE A 982 7.00 7.40 -33.79
C ILE A 982 5.95 8.52 -33.79
N ALA A 983 5.72 9.16 -34.93
CA ALA A 983 4.77 10.26 -35.08
C ALA A 983 3.79 10.03 -36.24
N ASP A 984 2.49 10.20 -36.00
CA ASP A 984 1.46 10.17 -37.05
C ASP A 984 1.53 11.46 -37.89
N SER A 985 1.78 11.30 -39.19
CA SER A 985 1.92 12.39 -40.16
C SER A 985 0.64 13.22 -40.31
N ALA A 986 -0.54 12.65 -40.07
CA ALA A 986 -1.79 13.39 -40.05
C ALA A 986 -1.91 14.27 -38.80
N ALA A 987 -1.41 13.80 -37.66
CA ALA A 987 -1.36 14.58 -36.42
C ALA A 987 -0.36 15.73 -36.54
N VAL A 988 0.83 15.46 -37.08
CA VAL A 988 1.84 16.50 -37.36
C VAL A 988 1.29 17.55 -38.33
N LEU A 989 0.63 17.14 -39.42
CA LEU A 989 0.00 18.08 -40.37
C LEU A 989 -1.03 18.99 -39.68
N LYS A 990 -1.80 18.44 -38.74
CA LYS A 990 -2.82 19.19 -37.98
C LYS A 990 -2.19 20.17 -36.98
N ALA A 991 -1.02 19.85 -36.44
CA ALA A 991 -0.30 20.69 -35.49
C ALA A 991 0.44 21.87 -36.16
N LEU A 992 0.75 21.77 -37.46
CA LEU A 992 1.44 22.83 -38.19
C LEU A 992 0.56 24.08 -38.41
N PRO A 993 1.14 25.30 -38.35
CA PRO A 993 0.44 26.54 -38.69
C PRO A 993 -0.11 26.53 -40.11
N ALA A 994 -1.32 27.07 -40.28
CA ALA A 994 -2.02 27.05 -41.57
C ALA A 994 -1.26 27.78 -42.69
N ASP A 995 -0.59 28.88 -42.38
CA ASP A 995 0.23 29.65 -43.33
C ASP A 995 1.47 28.88 -43.81
N VAL A 996 2.10 28.09 -42.93
CA VAL A 996 3.19 27.18 -43.28
C VAL A 996 2.67 26.07 -44.19
N VAL A 997 1.57 25.42 -43.82
CA VAL A 997 0.95 24.34 -44.63
C VAL A 997 0.54 24.86 -46.01
N ASP A 998 -0.14 26.00 -46.08
CA ASP A 998 -0.61 26.60 -47.33
C ASP A 998 0.54 26.95 -48.27
N ARG A 999 1.67 27.46 -47.73
CA ARG A 999 2.88 27.77 -48.52
C ARG A 999 3.46 26.50 -49.13
N PHE A 1000 3.61 25.44 -48.34
CA PHE A 1000 4.15 24.18 -48.83
C PHE A 1000 3.20 23.40 -49.75
N GLU A 1001 1.88 23.53 -49.59
CA GLU A 1001 0.91 22.93 -50.52
C GLU A 1001 0.89 23.67 -51.87
N ARG A 1002 1.02 24.99 -51.86
CA ARG A 1002 1.04 25.81 -53.08
C ARG A 1002 2.31 25.57 -53.89
N ASP A 1003 3.46 25.65 -53.24
CA ASP A 1003 4.74 25.72 -53.95
C ASP A 1003 5.48 24.38 -53.90
N GLY A 1004 5.22 23.52 -52.93
CA GLY A 1004 6.08 22.38 -52.61
C GLY A 1004 7.42 22.86 -52.07
N TRP A 1005 8.43 21.99 -52.13
CA TRP A 1005 9.80 22.30 -51.72
C TRP A 1005 10.80 21.68 -52.67
N ILE A 1006 12.03 22.15 -52.67
CA ILE A 1006 13.15 21.63 -53.45
C ILE A 1006 14.21 21.12 -52.48
N LEU A 1007 14.58 19.85 -52.66
CA LEU A 1007 15.76 19.28 -52.03
C LEU A 1007 16.93 19.39 -53.01
N ALA A 1008 17.94 20.17 -52.67
CA ALA A 1008 19.21 20.24 -53.38
C ALA A 1008 20.25 19.39 -52.65
N ARG A 1009 20.89 18.44 -53.32
CA ARG A 1009 21.92 17.55 -52.73
C ARG A 1009 23.21 17.59 -53.51
N THR A 1010 24.32 17.47 -52.79
CA THR A 1010 25.67 17.39 -53.36
C THR A 1010 26.26 16.02 -53.05
N TYR A 1011 26.80 15.33 -54.06
CA TYR A 1011 27.41 14.00 -53.95
C TYR A 1011 28.92 14.12 -54.17
N GLY A 1012 29.71 13.71 -53.18
CA GLY A 1012 31.17 13.77 -53.23
C GLY A 1012 31.85 12.86 -52.20
N GLU A 1013 33.13 12.59 -52.39
CA GLU A 1013 33.94 11.70 -51.53
C GLU A 1013 34.04 12.23 -50.09
N ASP A 1014 34.19 13.54 -49.93
CA ASP A 1014 34.33 14.21 -48.63
C ASP A 1014 33.01 14.75 -48.04
N LEU A 1015 31.89 14.59 -48.76
CA LEU A 1015 30.59 15.19 -48.47
C LEU A 1015 29.45 14.23 -48.81
N GLY A 1016 28.94 13.54 -47.79
CA GLY A 1016 27.79 12.65 -47.94
C GLY A 1016 28.17 11.31 -48.59
N VAL A 1017 27.60 11.02 -49.76
CA VAL A 1017 27.84 9.77 -50.51
C VAL A 1017 28.33 10.12 -51.91
N ARG A 1018 29.21 9.29 -52.46
CA ARG A 1018 29.66 9.39 -53.84
C ARG A 1018 28.48 9.23 -54.79
N TRP A 1019 28.50 9.90 -55.93
CA TRP A 1019 27.41 9.78 -56.90
C TRP A 1019 27.41 8.37 -57.52
N GLU A 1020 28.58 7.74 -57.64
CA GLU A 1020 28.69 6.36 -58.14
C GLU A 1020 27.92 5.38 -57.25
N ASP A 1021 28.07 5.57 -55.93
CA ASP A 1021 27.41 4.81 -54.85
C ASP A 1021 25.99 5.30 -54.54
N ALA A 1022 25.50 6.33 -55.24
CA ALA A 1022 24.12 6.80 -55.12
C ALA A 1022 23.25 6.39 -56.32
N PHE A 1023 23.87 6.25 -57.49
CA PHE A 1023 23.21 5.89 -58.75
C PHE A 1023 23.52 4.44 -59.18
N ALA A 1024 24.27 3.69 -58.38
CA ALA A 1024 24.74 2.33 -58.64
C ALA A 1024 25.40 2.17 -60.01
N THR A 1025 26.21 3.15 -60.39
CA THR A 1025 26.87 3.21 -61.70
C THR A 1025 28.11 4.07 -61.67
N GLU A 1026 29.18 3.63 -62.34
CA GLU A 1026 30.38 4.44 -62.58
C GLU A 1026 30.27 5.26 -63.88
N ASP A 1027 29.18 5.11 -64.65
CA ASP A 1027 28.94 5.84 -65.89
C ASP A 1027 28.11 7.10 -65.65
N ARG A 1028 28.74 8.28 -65.79
CA ARG A 1028 28.06 9.59 -65.68
C ARG A 1028 26.85 9.68 -66.60
N ALA A 1029 26.90 9.13 -67.81
CA ALA A 1029 25.79 9.21 -68.75
C ALA A 1029 24.56 8.40 -68.29
N GLU A 1030 24.76 7.36 -67.46
CA GLU A 1030 23.68 6.61 -66.83
C GLU A 1030 23.04 7.39 -65.67
N ALA A 1031 23.85 8.04 -64.83
CA ALA A 1031 23.35 8.92 -63.77
C ALA A 1031 22.58 10.13 -64.33
N GLU A 1032 23.09 10.77 -65.39
CA GLU A 1032 22.39 11.87 -66.07
C GLU A 1032 21.09 11.42 -66.75
N ARG A 1033 21.10 10.23 -67.35
CA ARG A 1033 19.89 9.64 -67.94
C ARG A 1033 18.85 9.39 -66.85
N TYR A 1034 19.25 8.81 -65.72
CA TYR A 1034 18.38 8.63 -64.57
C TYR A 1034 17.77 9.96 -64.10
N CYS A 1035 18.59 11.01 -63.96
CA CYS A 1035 18.11 12.32 -63.56
C CYS A 1035 17.08 12.88 -64.55
N ARG A 1036 17.35 12.79 -65.86
CA ARG A 1036 16.40 13.22 -66.90
C ARG A 1036 15.10 12.43 -66.88
N ASP A 1037 15.17 11.10 -66.75
CA ASP A 1037 14.02 10.20 -66.76
C ASP A 1037 13.09 10.46 -65.55
N HIS A 1038 13.61 10.99 -64.45
CA HIS A 1038 12.86 11.27 -63.22
C HIS A 1038 12.53 12.76 -63.01
N GLY A 1039 12.96 13.64 -63.92
CA GLY A 1039 12.75 15.08 -63.80
C GLY A 1039 13.56 15.73 -62.68
N ILE A 1040 14.77 15.24 -62.44
CA ILE A 1040 15.74 15.77 -61.47
C ILE A 1040 16.68 16.71 -62.21
N GLU A 1041 16.78 17.95 -61.74
CA GLU A 1041 17.79 18.89 -62.24
C GLU A 1041 19.16 18.45 -61.72
N PHE A 1042 20.19 18.55 -62.56
CA PHE A 1042 21.54 18.16 -62.16
C PHE A 1042 22.60 19.10 -62.73
N ALA A 1043 23.71 19.25 -62.01
CA ALA A 1043 24.88 20.00 -62.42
C ALA A 1043 26.14 19.33 -61.87
N TRP A 1044 27.21 19.32 -62.67
CA TRP A 1044 28.53 18.85 -62.23
C TRP A 1044 29.38 20.06 -61.82
N SER A 1045 30.07 19.97 -60.70
CA SER A 1045 31.10 20.94 -60.30
C SER A 1045 32.45 20.61 -60.95
N ASP A 1046 33.35 21.60 -60.95
CA ASP A 1046 34.69 21.48 -61.55
C ASP A 1046 35.56 20.39 -60.88
N ASP A 1047 35.28 20.07 -59.61
CA ASP A 1047 35.94 18.99 -58.85
C ASP A 1047 35.25 17.62 -59.02
N GLY A 1048 34.28 17.52 -59.92
CA GLY A 1048 33.64 16.25 -60.29
C GLY A 1048 32.51 15.78 -59.38
N ARG A 1049 32.07 16.60 -58.42
CA ARG A 1049 30.87 16.33 -57.62
C ARG A 1049 29.61 16.53 -58.46
N LEU A 1050 28.60 15.70 -58.21
CA LEU A 1050 27.27 15.85 -58.80
C LEU A 1050 26.41 16.64 -57.82
N ARG A 1051 25.65 17.62 -58.31
CA ARG A 1051 24.60 18.28 -57.53
C ARG A 1051 23.26 18.04 -58.20
N THR A 1052 22.25 17.65 -57.43
CA THR A 1052 20.88 17.44 -57.92
C THR A 1052 19.90 18.36 -57.21
N ARG A 1053 18.91 18.90 -57.91
CA ARG A 1053 17.76 19.60 -57.33
C ARG A 1053 16.48 18.88 -57.72
N GLN A 1054 15.63 18.60 -56.73
CA GLN A 1054 14.40 17.85 -56.94
C GLN A 1054 13.23 18.51 -56.20
N ARG A 1055 12.18 18.85 -56.95
CA ARG A 1055 10.93 19.38 -56.39
C ARG A 1055 10.08 18.25 -55.80
N ARG A 1056 9.53 18.48 -54.61
CA ARG A 1056 8.81 17.50 -53.77
C ARG A 1056 7.59 18.12 -53.12
N ALA A 1057 6.59 17.29 -52.83
CA ALA A 1057 5.44 17.68 -52.04
C ALA A 1057 5.79 17.56 -50.55
N ALA A 1058 5.33 18.51 -49.73
CA ALA A 1058 5.41 18.41 -48.27
C ALA A 1058 4.14 17.77 -47.67
N VAL A 1059 3.03 17.80 -48.40
CA VAL A 1059 1.77 17.17 -48.00
C VAL A 1059 1.40 16.13 -49.05
N LEU A 1060 1.21 14.89 -48.61
CA LEU A 1060 0.83 13.77 -49.47
C LEU A 1060 -0.55 13.24 -49.10
N ARG A 1061 -1.21 12.62 -50.07
CA ARG A 1061 -2.39 11.78 -49.82
C ARG A 1061 -1.96 10.33 -49.83
N HIS A 1062 -2.23 9.63 -48.75
CA HIS A 1062 -1.90 8.22 -48.62
C HIS A 1062 -2.67 7.41 -49.69
N PRO A 1063 -2.01 6.56 -50.51
CA PRO A 1063 -2.64 5.92 -51.67
C PRO A 1063 -3.72 4.90 -51.30
N LEU A 1064 -3.69 4.33 -50.09
CA LEU A 1064 -4.69 3.35 -49.65
C LEU A 1064 -5.85 3.97 -48.87
N THR A 1065 -5.58 4.98 -48.03
CA THR A 1065 -6.60 5.59 -47.15
C THR A 1065 -7.15 6.91 -47.68
N GLY A 1066 -6.45 7.56 -48.60
CA GLY A 1066 -6.79 8.89 -49.15
C GLY A 1066 -6.56 10.05 -48.17
N GLU A 1067 -6.13 9.76 -46.94
CA GLU A 1067 -5.88 10.73 -45.89
C GLU A 1067 -4.68 11.62 -46.22
N ARG A 1068 -4.76 12.88 -45.80
CA ARG A 1068 -3.66 13.85 -45.95
C ARG A 1068 -2.72 13.71 -44.77
N GLY A 1069 -1.42 13.74 -45.04
CA GLY A 1069 -0.38 13.71 -44.02
C GLY A 1069 0.81 14.58 -44.40
N TRP A 1070 1.51 15.08 -43.39
CA TRP A 1070 2.76 15.80 -43.54
C TRP A 1070 3.89 14.82 -43.86
N PHE A 1071 4.52 14.98 -45.02
CA PHE A 1071 5.58 14.10 -45.46
C PHE A 1071 6.89 14.50 -44.79
N ASN A 1072 7.38 13.59 -43.95
CA ASN A 1072 8.37 13.82 -42.92
C ASN A 1072 9.79 14.20 -43.36
N GLN A 1073 10.07 14.25 -44.66
CA GLN A 1073 11.42 14.46 -45.17
C GLN A 1073 12.02 15.83 -44.84
N ILE A 1074 11.22 16.91 -44.79
CA ILE A 1074 11.71 18.26 -44.51
C ILE A 1074 12.26 18.37 -43.08
N ALA A 1075 11.65 17.66 -42.12
CA ALA A 1075 12.06 17.66 -40.72
C ALA A 1075 13.43 17.00 -40.49
N PHE A 1076 13.96 16.29 -41.48
CA PHE A 1076 15.21 15.54 -41.39
C PHE A 1076 16.26 15.96 -42.42
N LEU A 1077 15.84 16.54 -43.54
CA LEU A 1077 16.69 16.87 -44.68
C LEU A 1077 16.77 18.38 -44.91
N SER A 1078 17.05 19.15 -43.87
CA SER A 1078 17.33 20.59 -43.98
C SER A 1078 18.71 20.91 -43.41
N GLU A 1079 19.43 21.83 -44.02
CA GLU A 1079 20.68 22.35 -43.49
C GLU A 1079 20.55 22.80 -42.02
N TRP A 1080 19.37 23.28 -41.61
CA TRP A 1080 19.09 23.74 -40.25
C TRP A 1080 19.02 22.62 -39.22
N THR A 1081 18.88 21.35 -39.63
CA THR A 1081 18.92 20.20 -38.73
C THR A 1081 20.35 19.75 -38.39
N MET A 1082 21.37 20.31 -39.04
CA MET A 1082 22.77 20.09 -38.69
C MET A 1082 23.13 20.91 -37.45
N ALA A 1083 24.01 20.36 -36.61
CA ALA A 1083 24.62 21.14 -35.52
C ALA A 1083 25.23 22.43 -36.09
N PRO A 1084 24.98 23.61 -35.49
CA PRO A 1084 25.42 24.90 -36.04
C PRO A 1084 26.90 24.92 -36.39
N GLU A 1085 27.75 24.34 -35.55
CA GLU A 1085 29.20 24.29 -35.74
C GLU A 1085 29.61 23.45 -36.95
N ILE A 1086 28.89 22.35 -37.22
CA ILE A 1086 29.11 21.50 -38.40
C ILE A 1086 28.63 22.25 -39.65
N ARG A 1087 27.46 22.87 -39.59
CA ARG A 1087 26.89 23.63 -40.70
C ARG A 1087 27.81 24.79 -41.09
N GLU A 1088 28.25 25.59 -40.12
CA GLU A 1088 29.17 26.71 -40.33
C GLU A 1088 30.51 26.25 -40.89
N TYR A 1089 31.08 25.15 -40.36
CA TYR A 1089 32.30 24.56 -40.89
C TYR A 1089 32.15 24.13 -42.36
N LEU A 1090 31.06 23.43 -42.70
CA LEU A 1090 30.82 22.99 -44.07
C LEU A 1090 30.56 24.17 -45.01
N MET A 1091 29.89 25.23 -44.54
CA MET A 1091 29.70 26.46 -45.31
C MET A 1091 31.02 27.22 -45.54
N ASP A 1092 31.95 27.21 -44.58
CA ASP A 1092 33.27 27.83 -44.72
C ASP A 1092 34.16 27.06 -45.71
N VAL A 1093 34.14 25.72 -45.63
CA VAL A 1093 34.98 24.86 -46.47
C VAL A 1093 34.44 24.74 -47.90
N TYR A 1094 33.13 24.60 -48.07
CA TYR A 1094 32.51 24.26 -49.36
C TYR A 1094 31.56 25.32 -49.93
N GLY A 1095 31.31 26.41 -49.20
CA GLY A 1095 30.35 27.44 -49.56
C GLY A 1095 28.90 27.05 -49.27
N ALA A 1096 27.98 28.02 -49.29
CA ALA A 1096 26.53 27.80 -49.06
C ALA A 1096 25.92 26.79 -50.05
N ASP A 1097 26.50 26.70 -51.24
CA ASP A 1097 26.08 25.78 -52.31
C ASP A 1097 26.75 24.39 -52.24
N GLY A 1098 27.72 24.20 -51.34
CA GLY A 1098 28.51 22.98 -51.20
C GLY A 1098 28.10 22.08 -50.04
N LEU A 1099 27.01 22.42 -49.34
CA LEU A 1099 26.43 21.57 -48.30
C LEU A 1099 25.91 20.23 -48.88
N PRO A 1100 25.90 19.14 -48.08
CA PRO A 1100 25.45 17.83 -48.55
C PRO A 1100 23.95 17.82 -48.90
N PHE A 1101 23.16 18.67 -48.24
CA PHE A 1101 21.78 18.98 -48.62
C PHE A 1101 21.39 20.40 -48.21
N THR A 1102 20.55 21.03 -49.03
CA THR A 1102 19.95 22.37 -48.82
C THR A 1102 18.49 22.35 -49.27
N THR A 1103 17.66 23.16 -48.61
CA THR A 1103 16.22 23.15 -48.80
C THR A 1103 15.65 24.51 -49.19
N PHE A 1104 14.77 24.50 -50.18
CA PHE A 1104 14.10 25.69 -50.70
C PHE A 1104 12.60 25.43 -50.79
N TYR A 1105 11.78 26.47 -50.75
CA TYR A 1105 10.42 26.41 -51.28
C TYR A 1105 10.46 26.07 -52.77
N GLY A 1106 9.36 25.55 -53.32
CA GLY A 1106 9.34 25.11 -54.71
C GLY A 1106 9.43 26.22 -55.76
N ASP A 1107 9.39 27.49 -55.35
CA ASP A 1107 9.71 28.66 -56.17
C ASP A 1107 11.21 29.08 -56.08
N GLY A 1108 12.01 28.38 -55.27
CA GLY A 1108 13.45 28.59 -55.12
C GLY A 1108 13.85 29.50 -53.97
N GLU A 1109 12.90 30.05 -53.20
CA GLU A 1109 13.23 30.81 -51.98
C GLU A 1109 13.79 29.90 -50.87
N PRO A 1110 14.82 30.31 -50.11
CA PRO A 1110 15.34 29.51 -49.00
C PRO A 1110 14.29 29.26 -47.89
N ILE A 1111 14.31 28.08 -47.28
CA ILE A 1111 13.53 27.80 -46.07
C ILE A 1111 14.35 28.22 -44.85
N GLY A 1112 13.79 29.10 -44.02
CA GLY A 1112 14.45 29.63 -42.83
C GLY A 1112 14.47 28.65 -41.65
N GLU A 1113 15.41 28.85 -40.72
CA GLU A 1113 15.55 28.09 -39.46
C GLU A 1113 14.25 28.10 -38.64
N ASP A 1114 13.57 29.25 -38.59
CA ASP A 1114 12.31 29.46 -37.87
C ASP A 1114 11.19 28.54 -38.36
N VAL A 1115 11.13 28.28 -39.66
CA VAL A 1115 10.14 27.37 -40.25
C VAL A 1115 10.50 25.92 -39.94
N ILE A 1116 11.78 25.57 -39.97
CA ILE A 1116 12.26 24.23 -39.62
C ILE A 1116 12.02 23.94 -38.13
N ASP A 1117 12.24 24.91 -37.25
CA ASP A 1117 11.96 24.79 -35.81
C ASP A 1117 10.47 24.54 -35.54
N VAL A 1118 9.57 25.23 -36.25
CA VAL A 1118 8.13 24.98 -36.18
C VAL A 1118 7.78 23.55 -36.57
N ILE A 1119 8.40 23.05 -37.65
CA ILE A 1119 8.20 21.67 -38.11
C ILE A 1119 8.76 20.67 -37.09
N ALA A 1120 9.98 20.90 -36.59
CA ALA A 1120 10.62 20.04 -35.59
C ALA A 1120 9.81 19.97 -34.29
N LYS A 1121 9.29 21.11 -33.82
CA LYS A 1121 8.42 21.18 -32.66
C LYS A 1121 7.11 20.42 -32.87
N ALA A 1122 6.48 20.55 -34.03
CA ALA A 1122 5.27 19.80 -34.35
C ALA A 1122 5.54 18.27 -34.35
N TYR A 1123 6.74 17.84 -34.73
CA TYR A 1123 7.17 16.46 -34.60
C TYR A 1123 7.37 16.05 -33.14
N GLU A 1124 8.13 16.82 -32.36
CA GLU A 1124 8.42 16.51 -30.96
C GLU A 1124 7.14 16.36 -30.12
N GLU A 1125 6.19 17.29 -30.27
CA GLU A 1125 4.91 17.27 -29.56
C GLU A 1125 3.99 16.10 -29.94
N ASN A 1126 4.20 15.49 -31.11
CA ASN A 1126 3.37 14.41 -31.64
C ASN A 1126 4.14 13.08 -31.80
N THR A 1127 5.34 12.97 -31.21
CA THR A 1127 6.15 11.76 -31.22
C THR A 1127 5.92 10.95 -29.95
N ILE A 1128 5.51 9.70 -30.10
CA ILE A 1128 5.40 8.73 -29.01
C ILE A 1128 6.63 7.83 -29.02
N HIS A 1129 7.20 7.63 -27.84
CA HIS A 1129 8.42 6.84 -27.66
C HIS A 1129 8.07 5.46 -27.13
N HIS A 1130 8.52 4.43 -27.85
CA HIS A 1130 8.36 3.04 -27.41
C HIS A 1130 9.72 2.36 -27.24
N HIS A 1131 9.91 1.79 -26.05
CA HIS A 1131 11.00 0.85 -25.79
C HIS A 1131 10.63 -0.54 -26.29
N TRP A 1132 11.57 -1.18 -26.97
CA TRP A 1132 11.40 -2.51 -27.54
C TRP A 1132 12.11 -3.54 -26.66
N ALA A 1133 11.51 -4.70 -26.48
CA ALA A 1133 12.17 -5.85 -25.90
C ALA A 1133 12.86 -6.70 -26.97
N ALA A 1134 13.80 -7.56 -26.57
CA ALA A 1134 14.30 -8.60 -27.46
C ALA A 1134 13.13 -9.51 -27.91
N GLY A 1135 13.03 -9.76 -29.21
CA GLY A 1135 11.95 -10.51 -29.84
C GLY A 1135 10.76 -9.68 -30.34
N ASP A 1136 10.76 -8.36 -30.12
CA ASP A 1136 9.70 -7.47 -30.63
C ASP A 1136 9.86 -7.19 -32.13
N VAL A 1137 8.73 -7.03 -32.84
CA VAL A 1137 8.68 -6.61 -34.24
C VAL A 1137 7.82 -5.35 -34.36
N LEU A 1138 8.38 -4.25 -34.87
CA LEU A 1138 7.64 -3.04 -35.20
C LEU A 1138 7.32 -3.03 -36.70
N VAL A 1139 6.06 -2.81 -37.05
CA VAL A 1139 5.59 -2.62 -38.43
C VAL A 1139 5.13 -1.20 -38.60
N VAL A 1140 5.63 -0.49 -39.62
CA VAL A 1140 5.36 0.93 -39.84
C VAL A 1140 4.89 1.16 -41.28
N ASP A 1141 3.81 1.92 -41.42
CA ASP A 1141 3.43 2.58 -42.67
C ASP A 1141 4.31 3.82 -42.85
N ASN A 1142 5.22 3.74 -43.81
CA ASN A 1142 6.26 4.73 -44.00
C ASN A 1142 5.76 6.08 -44.53
N LEU A 1143 4.54 6.12 -45.08
CA LEU A 1143 3.91 7.32 -45.63
C LEU A 1143 3.02 8.00 -44.60
N ARG A 1144 2.47 7.23 -43.66
CA ARG A 1144 1.65 7.73 -42.56
C ARG A 1144 2.48 8.04 -41.33
N THR A 1145 3.64 7.43 -41.15
CA THR A 1145 4.32 7.43 -39.86
C THR A 1145 5.80 7.78 -39.98
N ALA A 1146 6.20 8.87 -39.33
CA ALA A 1146 7.60 9.19 -39.14
C ALA A 1146 8.17 8.34 -37.99
N HIS A 1147 9.41 7.90 -38.13
CA HIS A 1147 10.09 7.11 -37.11
C HIS A 1147 11.58 7.46 -37.02
N MET A 1148 12.10 7.47 -35.81
CA MET A 1148 13.51 7.77 -35.52
C MET A 1148 14.05 6.88 -34.40
N ARG A 1149 15.32 6.50 -34.49
CA ARG A 1149 16.05 5.80 -33.44
C ARG A 1149 16.77 6.83 -32.58
N GLU A 1150 16.53 6.79 -31.26
CA GLU A 1150 17.29 7.60 -30.30
C GLU A 1150 18.71 7.05 -30.04
N PRO A 1151 19.63 7.88 -29.51
CA PRO A 1151 20.91 7.43 -28.99
C PRO A 1151 20.77 6.31 -27.95
N TYR A 1152 21.76 5.42 -27.86
CA TYR A 1152 21.78 4.29 -26.94
C TYR A 1152 23.19 3.90 -26.49
N GLU A 1153 23.28 3.17 -25.37
CA GLU A 1153 24.50 2.50 -24.91
C GLU A 1153 24.32 0.98 -24.92
N GLY A 1154 25.42 0.23 -25.05
CA GLY A 1154 25.41 -1.24 -25.00
C GLY A 1154 25.11 -1.94 -26.34
N PRO A 1155 25.01 -3.28 -26.33
CA PRO A 1155 24.86 -4.07 -27.55
C PRO A 1155 23.43 -3.96 -28.10
N ARG A 1156 23.25 -3.27 -29.25
CA ARG A 1156 21.96 -3.18 -29.95
C ARG A 1156 22.00 -3.87 -31.31
N LYS A 1157 21.06 -4.78 -31.55
CA LYS A 1157 20.93 -5.51 -32.81
C LYS A 1157 19.50 -5.43 -33.34
N ILE A 1158 19.30 -4.65 -34.41
CA ILE A 1158 18.01 -4.53 -35.11
C ILE A 1158 18.16 -4.99 -36.55
N CYS A 1159 17.21 -5.80 -37.01
CA CYS A 1159 17.06 -6.16 -38.42
C CYS A 1159 15.89 -5.36 -39.02
N ALA A 1160 15.97 -5.02 -40.30
CA ALA A 1160 14.91 -4.33 -41.02
C ALA A 1160 14.63 -4.99 -42.38
N ALA A 1161 13.37 -4.93 -42.81
CA ALA A 1161 12.95 -5.33 -44.15
C ALA A 1161 12.09 -4.23 -44.77
N LEU A 1162 12.33 -3.94 -46.05
CA LEU A 1162 11.59 -2.95 -46.83
C LEU A 1162 10.51 -3.65 -47.65
N GLY A 1163 9.27 -3.19 -47.51
CA GLY A 1163 8.12 -3.71 -48.23
C GLY A 1163 7.81 -2.97 -49.53
N ASP A 1164 6.57 -3.10 -49.99
CA ASP A 1164 6.12 -2.70 -51.33
C ASP A 1164 6.51 -1.25 -51.70
N PRO A 1165 7.09 -1.03 -52.90
CA PRO A 1165 7.36 0.32 -53.37
C PRO A 1165 6.05 1.06 -53.68
N VAL A 1166 5.95 2.29 -53.18
CA VAL A 1166 4.90 3.24 -53.50
C VAL A 1166 5.47 4.37 -54.32
N SER A 1167 4.91 4.55 -55.52
CA SER A 1167 5.19 5.72 -56.36
C SER A 1167 4.51 6.96 -55.81
N LEU A 1168 5.31 7.96 -55.42
CA LEU A 1168 4.85 9.28 -55.07
C LEU A 1168 4.34 10.02 -56.32
N PRO A 1169 3.23 10.79 -56.21
CA PRO A 1169 2.68 11.54 -57.33
C PRO A 1169 3.70 12.58 -57.84
N ALA A 1170 3.82 12.69 -59.16
CA ALA A 1170 4.61 13.74 -59.77
C ALA A 1170 3.94 15.10 -59.51
N LEU A 1171 4.68 16.06 -58.95
CA LEU A 1171 4.22 17.44 -58.93
C LEU A 1171 4.16 17.97 -60.37
N PRO A 1172 3.13 18.75 -60.74
CA PRO A 1172 3.12 19.42 -62.04
C PRO A 1172 4.38 20.27 -62.17
N SER A 1173 5.09 20.12 -63.29
CA SER A 1173 6.14 21.06 -63.66
C SER A 1173 5.49 22.45 -63.83
N GLY A 1174 5.68 23.34 -62.85
CA GLY A 1174 5.37 24.76 -63.02
C GLY A 1174 6.22 25.32 -64.17
N ALA A 1175 5.57 26.09 -65.04
CA ALA A 1175 6.09 26.66 -66.28
C ALA A 1175 7.29 27.60 -66.09
#